data_AF-A0A961B5E5-F1
#
_entry.id   AF-A0A961B5E5-F1
#
_cell.length_a   1.000
_cell.length_b   1.000
_cell.length_c   1.000
_cell.angle_alpha   90.00
_cell.angle_beta   90.00
_cell.angle_gamma   90.00
#
_symmetry.space_group_name_H-M   'P 1'
#
loop_
_entity.id
_entity.type
_entity.pdbx_description
1 polymer ?
#
loop_
_entity_poly.entity_id
_entity_poly.type
_entity_poly.pdbx_seq_one_letter_code
_entity_poly.pdbx_strand_id
1 'polypeptide(L)'
;ENADPADGDLDPNENFYIWAQLGHGGMSSDPVQSDTNYWSADGTMPFVRTAPGKTTAGTEGAGDGKWGHFGDIIVRTTTGDISFMAGSTVPLDDRVDLDGNPLPISVGNAARDHLVSHGNGGGIYHIAQGGHGGLWTGGNAHGDIEFSSENGSVQVVGGMNTNDNDADRYGIAYIGHGAVNDQGHTGRSDESIVVKGLGATGNVLVAGGTGRQSNAKIGNGGGRDSDGTALGDIKVYAGNNVILQGGMALAREVTRIAEYQDLQGTDGGNGNDISEFNAFYGANGLGIQMMDEAAALATDVTGDTTPDGIARLMNGRITPGTVEFRIDDAGHTYDGNAAPHITDDGAGNLVTQAALPNGTPAGTTVGTIDYTTGAIEWTTAVIDNADDNPDIFINYATTTQIRNDAYRSAAMIGHGGSSVQSLADGSTNGGQTVVHPETGVTPMFANVGHTGDIDVRAGVDTNGAFTGSGGSIIGMGGNDQRAYVQIGHGGDDSIAQAGHAYRGDITLKADGDITFRGGEGLIDNFNVAWDFALGGDNASVPGGRSNSGITDISYAYAQVGHGGVNSDANNSVDNNSGDPEVTTTDTNGHSGDIDVVSNTGDITFAGGGVRGFGLYAQLGHGGIGTNGNHNGDISVEATAGNINFLGGFDNFDANNVEKRAYALLGHGGHAMTGNLEGDIDVIAGQSVNFSGGVVDSSASLVPFAAHVYVLTRTGNQDENHRNRNQGRQNFAQLGHGGINVYGDKTGNITVTAGDDIDFSGGNLLVRENGESDNSSNLSFAQLGHGGYFSWRHYRNNINPAGATQADDFNVYDGLDGTGSLFWPLDSSGNPLYDGFSGDIELKTLAGDVRFTGG
;
A
#
# COMPACT_ATOMS: atom_id res chain seq x y z
N GLU A 1 -12.49 31.69 -11.34
CA GLU A 1 -13.32 32.48 -12.27
C GLU A 1 -14.59 31.68 -12.55
N ASN A 2 -15.70 32.36 -12.90
CA ASN A 2 -17.01 31.72 -13.09
C ASN A 2 -17.00 30.82 -14.34
N ALA A 3 -16.94 29.50 -14.16
CA ALA A 3 -17.24 28.54 -15.21
C ALA A 3 -18.76 28.46 -15.43
N ASP A 4 -19.17 28.51 -16.69
CA ASP A 4 -20.54 28.30 -17.13
C ASP A 4 -20.93 26.83 -16.90
N PRO A 5 -21.90 26.52 -16.02
CA PRO A 5 -22.30 25.14 -15.75
C PRO A 5 -23.03 24.48 -16.93
N ALA A 6 -23.27 25.19 -18.03
CA ALA A 6 -24.01 24.68 -19.17
C ALA A 6 -23.17 23.86 -20.18
N ASP A 7 -21.83 23.98 -20.19
CA ASP A 7 -21.03 23.33 -21.23
C ASP A 7 -20.61 21.90 -20.90
N GLY A 8 -20.76 21.40 -19.66
CA GLY A 8 -20.55 19.99 -19.30
C GLY A 8 -19.15 19.41 -19.56
N ASP A 9 -18.28 20.17 -20.21
CA ASP A 9 -16.92 19.83 -20.61
C ASP A 9 -16.00 20.68 -19.74
N LEU A 10 -15.73 20.20 -18.53
CA LEU A 10 -14.51 20.58 -17.85
C LEU A 10 -13.40 20.07 -18.77
N ASP A 11 -12.79 20.97 -19.55
CA ASP A 11 -11.71 20.61 -20.46
C ASP A 11 -10.71 19.76 -19.65
N PRO A 12 -10.45 18.49 -20.04
CA PRO A 12 -9.57 17.59 -19.31
C PRO A 12 -8.12 18.12 -19.20
N ASN A 13 -7.84 19.28 -19.80
CA ASN A 13 -6.57 19.99 -19.71
C ASN A 13 -6.54 21.10 -18.63
N GLU A 14 -7.65 21.39 -17.93
CA GLU A 14 -7.64 22.37 -16.84
C GLU A 14 -7.25 21.72 -15.50
N ASN A 15 -5.92 21.63 -15.27
CA ASN A 15 -5.35 21.21 -13.99
C ASN A 15 -5.66 22.27 -12.91
N PHE A 16 -6.75 22.13 -12.17
CA PHE A 16 -7.00 22.97 -11.00
C PHE A 16 -6.22 22.47 -9.77
N TYR A 17 -5.77 23.43 -8.95
CA TYR A 17 -5.00 23.19 -7.72
C TYR A 17 -5.75 23.83 -6.54
N ILE A 18 -6.09 23.02 -5.53
CA ILE A 18 -6.71 23.48 -4.29
C ILE A 18 -5.76 23.23 -3.13
N TRP A 19 -5.42 24.30 -2.42
CA TRP A 19 -4.34 24.29 -1.45
C TRP A 19 -4.74 24.99 -0.15
N ALA A 20 -4.54 24.31 0.98
CA ALA A 20 -4.67 24.86 2.32
C ALA A 20 -3.32 24.72 3.04
N GLN A 21 -2.61 25.83 3.25
CA GLN A 21 -1.31 25.80 3.91
C GLN A 21 -1.16 26.86 4.99
N LEU A 22 -0.45 26.46 6.04
CA LEU A 22 0.18 27.37 6.99
C LEU A 22 1.68 27.10 7.02
N GLY A 23 2.48 28.11 6.66
CA GLY A 23 3.93 28.08 6.76
C GLY A 23 4.62 28.82 5.62
N HIS A 24 5.87 28.45 5.33
CA HIS A 24 6.69 29.08 4.30
C HIS A 24 6.84 28.18 3.08
N GLY A 25 6.59 28.72 1.88
CA GLY A 25 6.66 27.99 0.62
C GLY A 25 5.30 27.94 -0.09
N GLY A 26 5.05 26.82 -0.76
CA GLY A 26 3.84 26.58 -1.56
C GLY A 26 4.17 25.91 -2.89
N MET A 27 3.24 25.93 -3.83
CA MET A 27 3.46 25.34 -5.13
C MET A 27 4.51 26.13 -5.94
N SER A 28 5.50 25.43 -6.50
CA SER A 28 6.53 26.00 -7.38
C SER A 28 7.30 27.18 -6.76
N SER A 29 7.37 27.27 -5.44
CA SER A 29 8.20 28.26 -4.75
C SER A 29 9.66 27.80 -4.76
N ASP A 30 10.29 27.92 -5.94
CA ASP A 30 11.70 27.67 -6.16
C ASP A 30 12.49 29.00 -6.13
N PRO A 31 13.37 29.23 -5.14
CA PRO A 31 14.19 30.44 -5.05
C PRO A 31 15.22 30.53 -6.18
N VAL A 32 15.46 29.45 -6.94
CA VAL A 32 16.38 29.40 -8.07
C VAL A 32 15.77 29.85 -9.38
N GLN A 33 14.48 29.62 -9.60
CA GLN A 33 13.83 29.80 -10.91
C GLN A 33 12.56 30.66 -10.88
N SER A 34 12.37 31.52 -9.88
CA SER A 34 11.19 32.39 -9.74
C SER A 34 10.83 33.22 -10.98
N ASP A 35 11.74 33.40 -11.94
CA ASP A 35 11.58 34.42 -12.99
C ASP A 35 11.44 33.93 -14.44
N THR A 36 11.71 32.68 -14.83
CA THR A 36 11.54 32.29 -16.27
C THR A 36 11.38 30.79 -16.51
N ASN A 37 10.28 30.40 -17.18
CA ASN A 37 10.07 29.18 -17.98
C ASN A 37 9.69 27.86 -17.28
N TYR A 38 8.70 27.86 -16.39
CA TYR A 38 8.11 26.59 -15.92
C TYR A 38 6.93 26.06 -16.76
N TRP A 39 6.42 26.84 -17.70
CA TRP A 39 5.34 26.43 -18.59
C TRP A 39 5.80 26.56 -20.04
N SER A 40 6.02 25.45 -20.74
CA SER A 40 6.03 25.51 -22.20
C SER A 40 4.63 25.88 -22.64
N ALA A 41 4.51 26.85 -23.55
CA ALA A 41 3.22 27.37 -24.02
C ALA A 41 2.35 26.33 -24.76
N ASP A 42 2.79 25.07 -24.87
CA ASP A 42 2.20 24.01 -25.68
C ASP A 42 1.54 22.87 -24.87
N GLY A 43 1.57 22.89 -23.53
CA GLY A 43 0.82 21.94 -22.70
C GLY A 43 1.25 20.47 -22.81
N THR A 44 2.29 20.15 -23.58
CA THR A 44 2.79 18.77 -23.73
C THR A 44 3.93 18.51 -22.74
N MET A 45 3.63 17.78 -21.66
CA MET A 45 4.60 17.29 -20.66
C MET A 45 5.52 16.17 -21.23
N PRO A 46 6.76 15.95 -20.71
CA PRO A 46 7.10 15.82 -19.30
C PRO A 46 8.11 16.83 -18.77
N PHE A 47 7.91 17.24 -17.52
CA PHE A 47 8.80 18.09 -16.72
C PHE A 47 10.20 17.48 -16.60
N VAL A 48 11.06 17.72 -17.58
CA VAL A 48 12.50 17.50 -17.45
C VAL A 48 13.11 18.82 -16.99
N ARG A 49 13.22 19.02 -15.67
CA ARG A 49 14.09 20.06 -15.10
C ARG A 49 15.53 19.71 -15.49
N THR A 50 16.04 20.35 -16.53
CA THR A 50 17.38 20.09 -17.08
C THR A 50 18.55 20.59 -16.21
N ALA A 51 18.27 21.16 -15.03
CA ALA A 51 19.31 21.60 -14.10
C ALA A 51 18.83 21.59 -12.63
N PRO A 52 18.78 20.43 -11.96
CA PRO A 52 18.64 20.33 -10.51
C PRO A 52 19.84 21.00 -9.81
N GLY A 53 19.62 21.66 -8.67
CA GLY A 53 20.72 22.07 -7.78
C GLY A 53 21.46 23.38 -8.08
N LYS A 54 20.90 24.32 -8.86
CA LYS A 54 21.53 25.65 -9.09
C LYS A 54 21.38 26.63 -7.91
N THR A 55 21.66 26.20 -6.68
CA THR A 55 21.57 27.04 -5.47
C THR A 55 22.95 27.51 -5.04
N THR A 56 23.38 28.70 -5.48
CA THR A 56 24.38 29.42 -4.68
C THR A 56 23.64 29.91 -3.44
N ALA A 57 23.78 29.18 -2.33
CA ALA A 57 23.15 29.52 -1.06
C ALA A 57 23.47 30.97 -0.70
N GLY A 58 22.44 31.73 -0.31
CA GLY A 58 22.65 33.04 0.27
C GLY A 58 23.38 32.97 1.59
N THR A 59 24.02 34.07 1.99
CA THR A 59 24.63 34.15 3.33
C THR A 59 23.52 34.46 4.33
N GLU A 60 23.31 33.56 5.30
CA GLU A 60 22.29 33.71 6.36
C GLU A 60 22.42 35.08 7.06
N GLY A 61 21.28 35.72 7.35
CA GLY A 61 21.17 37.11 7.80
C GLY A 61 21.59 38.24 6.83
N ALA A 62 22.22 37.98 5.68
CA ALA A 62 22.83 39.03 4.85
C ALA A 62 21.91 39.66 3.78
N GLY A 63 20.75 39.06 3.50
CA GLY A 63 19.86 39.45 2.40
C GLY A 63 20.41 39.16 0.98
N ASP A 64 21.63 38.65 0.86
CA ASP A 64 22.27 38.30 -0.41
C ASP A 64 22.10 36.79 -0.71
N GLY A 65 21.61 36.45 -1.91
CA GLY A 65 21.51 35.09 -2.46
C GLY A 65 20.09 34.52 -2.55
N LYS A 66 19.98 33.23 -2.90
CA LYS A 66 18.71 32.51 -3.09
C LYS A 66 18.45 31.65 -1.86
N TRP A 67 17.39 31.98 -1.11
CA TRP A 67 17.11 31.38 0.20
C TRP A 67 15.98 30.37 0.07
N GLY A 68 16.11 29.21 0.71
CA GLY A 68 15.01 28.26 0.82
C GLY A 68 13.93 28.75 1.81
N HIS A 69 13.19 27.82 2.40
CA HIS A 69 12.03 28.10 3.27
C HIS A 69 12.44 27.97 4.73
N PHE A 70 12.38 29.04 5.53
CA PHE A 70 12.93 28.99 6.89
C PHE A 70 12.19 29.83 7.92
N GLY A 71 12.36 29.43 9.19
CA GLY A 71 11.87 30.12 10.39
C GLY A 71 10.81 29.33 11.14
N ASP A 72 10.72 29.54 12.45
CA ASP A 72 9.86 28.69 13.29
C ASP A 72 8.37 28.89 13.00
N ILE A 73 7.61 27.80 12.95
CA ILE A 73 6.16 27.79 12.84
C ILE A 73 5.59 27.22 14.13
N ILE A 74 5.02 28.08 14.96
CA ILE A 74 4.45 27.67 16.26
C ILE A 74 2.97 28.05 16.30
N VAL A 75 2.11 27.04 16.34
CA VAL A 75 0.67 27.16 16.53
C VAL A 75 0.28 26.50 17.84
N ARG A 76 -0.27 27.29 18.76
CA ARG A 76 -0.74 26.80 20.05
C ARG A 76 -2.18 27.21 20.31
N THR A 77 -2.97 26.27 20.79
CA THR A 77 -4.31 26.53 21.34
C THR A 77 -4.46 25.86 22.71
N THR A 78 -5.09 26.56 23.64
CA THR A 78 -5.38 26.02 24.98
C THR A 78 -6.72 25.28 25.03
N THR A 79 -7.63 25.60 24.11
CA THR A 79 -8.96 24.99 24.01
C THR A 79 -9.36 24.85 22.54
N GLY A 80 -9.78 23.66 22.13
CA GLY A 80 -10.27 23.40 20.78
C GLY A 80 -9.19 22.88 19.83
N ASP A 81 -9.60 22.52 18.63
CA ASP A 81 -8.79 21.77 17.68
C ASP A 81 -7.97 22.69 16.76
N ILE A 82 -6.83 22.19 16.28
CA ILE A 82 -6.10 22.74 15.13
C ILE A 82 -6.45 21.86 13.93
N SER A 83 -7.09 22.43 12.91
CA SER A 83 -7.57 21.65 11.76
C SER A 83 -7.20 22.29 10.42
N PHE A 84 -6.58 21.50 9.55
CA PHE A 84 -6.27 21.85 8.16
C PHE A 84 -6.95 20.85 7.25
N MET A 85 -7.74 21.31 6.27
CA MET A 85 -8.40 20.43 5.32
C MET A 85 -8.32 20.99 3.92
N ALA A 86 -7.94 20.15 2.96
CA ALA A 86 -8.00 20.49 1.55
C ALA A 86 -9.44 20.41 1.02
N GLY A 87 -9.66 20.97 -0.18
CA GLY A 87 -10.95 20.88 -0.87
C GLY A 87 -11.39 19.43 -1.09
N SER A 88 -12.69 19.16 -1.02
CA SER A 88 -13.25 17.82 -1.11
C SER A 88 -14.74 17.88 -1.41
N THR A 89 -15.25 17.00 -2.26
CA THR A 89 -16.71 16.89 -2.47
C THR A 89 -17.39 15.95 -1.48
N VAL A 90 -16.61 15.27 -0.64
CA VAL A 90 -17.12 14.29 0.33
C VAL A 90 -17.41 14.98 1.65
N PRO A 91 -18.66 14.91 2.15
CA PRO A 91 -19.01 15.36 3.48
C PRO A 91 -18.10 14.72 4.53
N LEU A 92 -17.83 15.45 5.61
CA LEU A 92 -16.93 14.99 6.65
C LEU A 92 -17.35 13.64 7.25
N ASP A 93 -18.65 13.42 7.40
CA ASP A 93 -19.23 12.19 7.96
C ASP A 93 -19.08 10.97 7.04
N ASP A 94 -18.86 11.19 5.75
CA ASP A 94 -18.66 10.14 4.75
C ASP A 94 -17.17 9.85 4.50
N ARG A 95 -16.28 10.56 5.20
CA ARG A 95 -14.84 10.27 5.16
C ARG A 95 -14.55 9.11 6.09
N VAL A 96 -14.19 7.99 5.50
CA VAL A 96 -14.00 6.74 6.22
C VAL A 96 -12.54 6.28 6.18
N ASP A 97 -12.18 5.37 7.08
CA ASP A 97 -10.96 4.59 7.06
C ASP A 97 -11.08 3.37 6.12
N LEU A 98 -10.02 2.55 6.09
CA LEU A 98 -9.96 1.36 5.23
C LEU A 98 -11.07 0.35 5.54
N ASP A 99 -11.57 0.34 6.78
CA ASP A 99 -12.63 -0.57 7.22
C ASP A 99 -14.03 0.03 7.04
N GLY A 100 -14.13 1.26 6.49
CA GLY A 100 -15.38 1.97 6.31
C GLY A 100 -15.88 2.68 7.57
N ASN A 101 -15.08 2.79 8.63
CA ASN A 101 -15.45 3.55 9.82
C ASN A 101 -15.21 5.05 9.57
N PRO A 102 -16.07 5.95 10.06
CA PRO A 102 -15.82 7.39 9.96
C PRO A 102 -14.50 7.80 10.62
N LEU A 103 -13.74 8.68 9.96
CA LEU A 103 -12.55 9.28 10.55
C LEU A 103 -12.91 10.04 11.84
N PRO A 104 -12.15 9.89 12.93
CA PRO A 104 -12.46 10.49 14.23
C PRO A 104 -12.07 11.98 14.27
N ILE A 105 -12.69 12.75 13.39
CA ILE A 105 -12.45 14.18 13.23
C ILE A 105 -13.27 14.93 14.30
N SER A 106 -12.56 15.35 15.35
CA SER A 106 -13.12 16.06 16.50
C SER A 106 -13.47 17.49 16.10
N VAL A 107 -14.69 17.73 15.62
CA VAL A 107 -15.15 19.09 15.29
C VAL A 107 -16.59 19.29 15.80
N GLY A 108 -16.81 20.39 16.53
CA GLY A 108 -18.15 20.73 17.02
C GLY A 108 -19.12 20.99 15.87
N ASN A 109 -20.43 20.73 16.07
CA ASN A 109 -21.45 20.84 15.01
C ASN A 109 -21.45 22.17 14.23
N ALA A 110 -21.10 23.29 14.87
CA ALA A 110 -20.99 24.60 14.20
C ALA A 110 -19.69 24.78 13.40
N ALA A 111 -18.61 24.09 13.77
CA ALA A 111 -17.32 24.12 13.08
C ALA A 111 -17.27 23.12 11.90
N ARG A 112 -18.11 22.08 11.92
CA ARG A 112 -18.29 21.16 10.79
C ARG A 112 -18.61 21.90 9.50
N ASP A 113 -19.44 22.94 9.56
CA ASP A 113 -19.84 23.77 8.41
C ASP A 113 -18.68 24.58 7.80
N HIS A 114 -17.63 24.85 8.58
CA HIS A 114 -16.43 25.58 8.15
C HIS A 114 -15.34 24.67 7.56
N LEU A 115 -15.45 23.35 7.76
CA LEU A 115 -14.53 22.33 7.27
C LEU A 115 -15.11 21.52 6.10
N VAL A 116 -16.31 21.89 5.63
CA VAL A 116 -16.86 21.43 4.36
C VAL A 116 -16.29 22.31 3.24
N SER A 117 -15.79 21.69 2.17
CA SER A 117 -15.47 22.43 0.96
C SER A 117 -16.77 22.87 0.28
N HIS A 118 -16.94 24.17 0.05
CA HIS A 118 -18.10 24.73 -0.65
C HIS A 118 -17.92 24.78 -2.18
N GLY A 119 -16.96 24.01 -2.72
CA GLY A 119 -16.66 23.96 -4.15
C GLY A 119 -17.00 22.61 -4.77
N ASN A 120 -17.13 22.56 -6.10
CA ASN A 120 -17.37 21.33 -6.86
C ASN A 120 -16.19 20.33 -6.82
N GLY A 121 -15.15 20.59 -5.99
CA GLY A 121 -13.94 19.79 -5.89
C GLY A 121 -13.29 19.50 -7.24
N GLY A 122 -13.26 20.47 -8.16
CA GLY A 122 -12.52 20.34 -9.41
C GLY A 122 -11.00 20.38 -9.16
N GLY A 123 -10.23 19.69 -10.00
CA GLY A 123 -8.77 19.71 -9.97
C GLY A 123 -8.09 18.42 -9.52
N ILE A 124 -6.83 18.30 -9.92
CA ILE A 124 -5.99 17.13 -9.67
C ILE A 124 -5.18 17.23 -8.37
N TYR A 125 -4.94 18.41 -7.78
CA TYR A 125 -4.19 18.51 -6.51
C TYR A 125 -5.04 19.13 -5.39
N HIS A 126 -5.18 18.41 -4.28
CA HIS A 126 -5.91 18.83 -3.09
C HIS A 126 -5.06 18.59 -1.85
N ILE A 127 -4.32 19.63 -1.44
CA ILE A 127 -3.21 19.52 -0.50
C ILE A 127 -3.51 20.32 0.77
N ALA A 128 -3.36 19.66 1.92
CA ALA A 128 -3.37 20.27 3.24
C ALA A 128 -1.96 20.17 3.85
N GLN A 129 -1.35 21.31 4.20
CA GLN A 129 0.03 21.33 4.70
C GLN A 129 0.22 22.31 5.87
N GLY A 130 0.87 21.85 6.94
CA GLY A 130 1.42 22.71 7.99
C GLY A 130 2.94 22.60 8.04
N GLY A 131 3.68 23.63 7.61
CA GLY A 131 5.15 23.58 7.66
C GLY A 131 5.85 24.29 6.49
N HIS A 132 7.06 23.85 6.19
CA HIS A 132 7.92 24.42 5.15
C HIS A 132 7.86 23.66 3.84
N GLY A 133 8.08 24.36 2.72
CA GLY A 133 8.13 23.79 1.38
C GLY A 133 6.74 23.70 0.72
N GLY A 134 6.58 22.73 -0.17
CA GLY A 134 5.37 22.53 -0.95
C GLY A 134 5.59 21.63 -2.16
N LEU A 135 4.63 21.63 -3.09
CA LEU A 135 4.72 20.84 -4.32
C LEU A 135 5.71 21.53 -5.26
N TRP A 136 6.74 20.80 -5.70
CA TRP A 136 7.78 21.30 -6.60
C TRP A 136 8.56 22.50 -6.03
N THR A 137 8.80 22.52 -4.73
CA THR A 137 9.68 23.52 -4.11
C THR A 137 11.15 23.18 -4.29
N GLY A 138 11.98 24.21 -4.21
CA GLY A 138 13.44 24.07 -4.18
C GLY A 138 14.04 24.89 -3.05
N GLY A 139 15.31 24.62 -2.76
CA GLY A 139 16.04 25.24 -1.66
C GLY A 139 15.84 24.53 -0.32
N ASN A 140 16.73 24.79 0.65
CA ASN A 140 16.69 24.13 1.94
C ASN A 140 15.49 24.59 2.79
N ALA A 141 14.81 23.66 3.45
CA ALA A 141 13.68 23.94 4.32
C ALA A 141 14.07 23.68 5.79
N HIS A 142 13.97 24.64 6.71
CA HIS A 142 14.40 24.43 8.11
C HIS A 142 13.70 25.37 9.12
N GLY A 143 13.74 25.03 10.39
CA GLY A 143 13.18 25.78 11.52
C GLY A 143 12.20 24.94 12.34
N ASP A 144 12.02 25.26 13.62
CA ASP A 144 11.15 24.45 14.49
C ASP A 144 9.68 24.51 14.03
N ILE A 145 9.01 23.35 13.98
CA ILE A 145 7.58 23.28 13.71
C ILE A 145 6.87 22.73 14.93
N GLU A 146 5.96 23.51 15.52
CA GLU A 146 5.13 23.08 16.63
C GLU A 146 3.65 23.34 16.36
N PHE A 147 2.85 22.27 16.41
CA PHE A 147 1.39 22.33 16.46
C PHE A 147 0.91 21.73 17.77
N SER A 148 0.35 22.52 18.68
CA SER A 148 -0.04 22.06 20.01
C SER A 148 -1.44 22.51 20.41
N SER A 149 -2.31 21.56 20.72
CA SER A 149 -3.60 21.79 21.38
C SER A 149 -3.59 21.17 22.78
N GLU A 150 -3.81 21.96 23.83
CA GLU A 150 -3.78 21.47 25.22
C GLU A 150 -5.00 20.62 25.61
N ASN A 151 -6.16 20.93 25.00
CA ASN A 151 -7.42 20.24 25.23
C ASN A 151 -8.22 20.22 23.92
N GLY A 152 -7.72 19.43 22.99
CA GLY A 152 -8.22 19.33 21.62
C GLY A 152 -7.26 18.52 20.75
N SER A 153 -7.62 18.39 19.49
CA SER A 153 -6.94 17.54 18.52
C SER A 153 -6.14 18.37 17.51
N VAL A 154 -5.12 17.77 16.91
CA VAL A 154 -4.46 18.30 15.71
C VAL A 154 -4.82 17.41 14.53
N GLN A 155 -5.35 18.00 13.47
CA GLN A 155 -6.00 17.27 12.39
C GLN A 155 -5.60 17.86 11.03
N VAL A 156 -5.01 17.06 10.15
CA VAL A 156 -4.66 17.45 8.78
C VAL A 156 -5.25 16.45 7.81
N VAL A 157 -6.12 16.89 6.91
CA VAL A 157 -6.85 15.99 6.02
C VAL A 157 -6.76 16.45 4.56
N GLY A 158 -6.28 15.56 3.70
CA GLY A 158 -6.25 15.75 2.24
C GLY A 158 -7.66 15.77 1.63
N GLY A 159 -7.73 16.10 0.35
CA GLY A 159 -9.02 16.20 -0.36
C GLY A 159 -9.57 14.84 -0.78
N MET A 160 -10.82 14.53 -0.42
CA MET A 160 -11.49 13.30 -0.86
C MET A 160 -12.47 13.56 -2.03
N ASN A 161 -12.50 12.62 -2.99
CA ASN A 161 -13.30 12.56 -4.21
C ASN A 161 -13.40 13.91 -4.93
N THR A 162 -12.48 14.16 -5.84
CA THR A 162 -12.56 15.33 -6.71
C THR A 162 -13.45 14.94 -7.89
N ASN A 163 -14.30 15.85 -8.39
CA ASN A 163 -15.12 15.59 -9.60
C ASN A 163 -14.27 15.42 -10.88
N ASP A 164 -12.96 15.49 -10.72
CA ASP A 164 -11.97 15.25 -11.74
C ASP A 164 -11.88 13.74 -12.05
N ASN A 165 -11.94 13.39 -13.33
CA ASN A 165 -11.83 12.01 -13.80
C ASN A 165 -10.38 11.64 -14.15
N ASP A 166 -9.41 12.51 -13.87
CA ASP A 166 -8.00 12.21 -14.05
C ASP A 166 -7.56 11.07 -13.10
N ALA A 167 -6.67 10.24 -13.64
CA ALA A 167 -5.99 9.18 -12.90
C ALA A 167 -4.88 9.74 -12.00
N ASP A 168 -4.40 10.95 -12.27
CA ASP A 168 -3.30 11.61 -11.54
C ASP A 168 -3.80 12.59 -10.47
N ARG A 169 -4.82 12.23 -9.69
CA ARG A 169 -5.29 13.05 -8.57
C ARG A 169 -4.44 12.88 -7.33
N TYR A 170 -4.17 13.92 -6.57
CA TYR A 170 -3.34 13.90 -5.36
C TYR A 170 -4.09 14.52 -4.18
N GLY A 171 -4.47 13.69 -3.21
CA GLY A 171 -5.09 14.11 -1.95
C GLY A 171 -4.09 14.02 -0.80
N ILE A 172 -3.35 15.08 -0.54
CA ILE A 172 -2.16 15.02 0.32
C ILE A 172 -2.40 15.72 1.66
N ALA A 173 -1.87 15.17 2.75
CA ALA A 173 -1.84 15.74 4.09
C ALA A 173 -0.41 15.70 4.67
N TYR A 174 0.16 16.86 5.01
CA TYR A 174 1.51 16.97 5.57
C TYR A 174 1.60 17.88 6.80
N ILE A 175 2.43 17.47 7.76
CA ILE A 175 3.04 18.37 8.75
C ILE A 175 4.56 18.20 8.67
N GLY A 176 5.32 19.27 8.44
CA GLY A 176 6.79 19.21 8.50
C GLY A 176 7.52 19.96 7.41
N HIS A 177 8.72 19.48 7.05
CA HIS A 177 9.57 20.09 6.04
C HIS A 177 9.51 19.32 4.72
N GLY A 178 9.16 20.03 3.65
CA GLY A 178 9.02 19.51 2.31
C GLY A 178 7.61 18.99 2.00
N ALA A 179 7.37 18.61 0.74
CA ALA A 179 6.14 17.94 0.35
C ALA A 179 6.34 16.93 -0.79
N VAL A 180 6.17 17.30 -2.06
CA VAL A 180 6.33 16.37 -3.18
C VAL A 180 7.25 17.01 -4.20
N ASN A 181 8.26 16.28 -4.65
CA ASN A 181 9.32 16.74 -5.54
C ASN A 181 10.07 17.97 -4.98
N ASP A 182 10.30 17.98 -3.67
CA ASP A 182 11.08 19.04 -3.02
C ASP A 182 12.58 18.81 -3.23
N GLN A 183 13.35 19.85 -3.50
CA GLN A 183 14.80 19.76 -3.69
C GLN A 183 15.53 20.65 -2.69
N GLY A 184 16.30 20.04 -1.80
CA GLY A 184 17.08 20.74 -0.80
C GLY A 184 17.10 19.99 0.52
N HIS A 185 18.04 20.37 1.39
CA HIS A 185 18.13 19.79 2.72
C HIS A 185 16.94 20.24 3.58
N THR A 186 16.35 19.29 4.31
CA THR A 186 15.17 19.51 5.16
C THR A 186 15.53 19.33 6.63
N GLY A 187 15.21 20.31 7.46
CA GLY A 187 15.54 20.37 8.88
C GLY A 187 17.04 20.54 9.18
N ARG A 188 17.36 20.59 10.47
CA ARG A 188 18.72 20.62 11.04
C ARG A 188 18.80 19.73 12.27
N SER A 189 20.02 19.41 12.69
CA SER A 189 20.27 18.53 13.84
C SER A 189 19.80 19.09 15.19
N ASP A 190 19.59 20.41 15.27
CA ASP A 190 19.12 21.12 16.46
C ASP A 190 17.65 21.56 16.40
N GLU A 191 16.92 21.15 15.35
CA GLU A 191 15.53 21.49 15.11
C GLU A 191 14.59 20.31 15.38
N SER A 192 13.30 20.59 15.53
CA SER A 192 12.29 19.56 15.75
C SER A 192 10.93 19.85 15.11
N ILE A 193 10.23 18.78 14.75
CA ILE A 193 8.81 18.79 14.42
C ILE A 193 8.05 18.19 15.60
N VAL A 194 7.16 18.98 16.19
CA VAL A 194 6.41 18.62 17.40
C VAL A 194 4.92 18.80 17.17
N VAL A 195 4.17 17.71 17.23
CA VAL A 195 2.71 17.71 17.05
C VAL A 195 2.04 17.16 18.31
N LYS A 196 1.15 17.95 18.92
CA LYS A 196 0.52 17.63 20.20
C LYS A 196 -0.99 17.84 20.15
N GLY A 197 -1.76 16.76 20.24
CA GLY A 197 -3.20 16.78 20.52
C GLY A 197 -3.43 16.32 21.96
N LEU A 198 -3.30 17.22 22.93
CA LEU A 198 -3.31 16.87 24.35
C LEU A 198 -4.73 16.88 24.94
N GLY A 199 -4.82 16.39 26.18
CA GLY A 199 -6.09 16.18 26.88
C GLY A 199 -6.67 14.81 26.56
N ALA A 200 -7.53 14.29 27.44
CA ALA A 200 -7.99 12.89 27.40
C ALA A 200 -8.73 12.47 26.13
N THR A 201 -9.16 13.42 25.29
CA THR A 201 -9.81 13.17 24.00
C THR A 201 -9.03 13.76 22.82
N GLY A 202 -7.83 14.29 23.05
CA GLY A 202 -7.02 14.93 22.02
C GLY A 202 -6.39 13.90 21.10
N ASN A 203 -6.74 13.95 19.82
CA ASN A 203 -6.14 13.08 18.80
C ASN A 203 -5.07 13.86 18.02
N VAL A 204 -4.10 13.14 17.45
CA VAL A 204 -3.32 13.62 16.31
C VAL A 204 -3.73 12.79 15.10
N LEU A 205 -4.33 13.42 14.10
CA LEU A 205 -4.83 12.77 12.88
C LEU A 205 -4.19 13.40 11.65
N VAL A 206 -3.52 12.60 10.84
CA VAL A 206 -3.08 12.99 9.49
C VAL A 206 -3.61 11.97 8.50
N ALA A 207 -4.51 12.41 7.63
CA ALA A 207 -5.22 11.53 6.70
C ALA A 207 -5.11 12.05 5.25
N GLY A 208 -4.59 11.22 4.36
CA GLY A 208 -4.60 11.41 2.93
C GLY A 208 -6.02 11.42 2.40
N GLY A 209 -6.19 12.06 1.25
CA GLY A 209 -7.43 12.10 0.50
C GLY A 209 -7.61 10.89 -0.41
N THR A 210 -8.33 11.09 -1.51
CA THR A 210 -8.42 10.07 -2.57
C THR A 210 -7.53 10.43 -3.75
N GLY A 211 -7.03 9.43 -4.46
CA GLY A 211 -6.22 9.64 -5.67
C GLY A 211 -4.80 9.15 -5.50
N ARG A 212 -4.06 9.19 -6.61
CA ARG A 212 -2.72 8.68 -6.76
C ARG A 212 -1.78 9.44 -5.84
N GLN A 213 -0.94 8.71 -5.09
CA GLN A 213 0.07 9.31 -4.21
C GLN A 213 -0.51 10.26 -3.17
N SER A 214 -1.73 9.97 -2.75
CA SER A 214 -2.37 10.63 -1.63
C SER A 214 -1.65 10.16 -0.37
N ASN A 215 -0.71 10.96 0.12
CA ASN A 215 0.13 10.63 1.26
C ASN A 215 -0.34 11.37 2.51
N ALA A 216 -0.23 10.72 3.66
CA ALA A 216 -0.31 11.33 4.98
C ALA A 216 1.05 11.27 5.64
N LYS A 217 1.61 12.40 6.07
CA LYS A 217 2.90 12.38 6.75
C LYS A 217 3.10 13.46 7.80
N ILE A 218 3.82 13.10 8.85
CA ILE A 218 4.45 14.03 9.80
C ILE A 218 5.96 13.81 9.73
N GLY A 219 6.74 14.81 9.33
CA GLY A 219 8.20 14.71 9.37
C GLY A 219 8.94 15.48 8.28
N ASN A 220 10.19 15.07 8.07
CA ASN A 220 11.13 15.71 7.14
C ASN A 220 11.23 14.94 5.84
N GLY A 221 11.62 15.62 4.75
CA GLY A 221 11.67 15.03 3.42
C GLY A 221 10.32 15.04 2.72
N GLY A 222 10.33 14.99 1.39
CA GLY A 222 9.10 14.86 0.63
C GLY A 222 8.51 13.46 0.72
N GLY A 223 7.21 13.30 0.52
CA GLY A 223 6.62 11.97 0.37
C GLY A 223 6.83 11.36 -1.01
N ARG A 224 7.35 12.11 -1.99
CA ARG A 224 7.78 11.59 -3.28
C ARG A 224 8.91 12.38 -3.94
N ASP A 225 9.90 11.69 -4.51
CA ASP A 225 10.92 12.20 -5.44
C ASP A 225 11.62 13.47 -4.89
N SER A 226 11.88 13.50 -3.57
CA SER A 226 12.59 14.62 -2.94
C SER A 226 14.06 14.31 -2.77
N ASP A 227 14.89 15.28 -3.16
CA ASP A 227 16.35 15.18 -3.04
C ASP A 227 16.82 16.06 -1.89
N GLY A 228 17.64 15.52 -0.98
CA GLY A 228 18.22 16.25 0.14
C GLY A 228 18.34 15.41 1.40
N THR A 229 19.21 15.84 2.32
CA THR A 229 19.28 15.23 3.67
C THR A 229 18.06 15.66 4.49
N ALA A 230 17.63 14.82 5.43
CA ALA A 230 16.47 15.07 6.26
C ALA A 230 16.87 14.91 7.73
N LEU A 231 16.87 16.02 8.48
CA LEU A 231 17.42 16.08 9.84
C LEU A 231 16.41 16.63 10.86
N GLY A 232 16.60 16.28 12.13
CA GLY A 232 15.89 16.87 13.27
C GLY A 232 14.88 15.91 13.91
N ASP A 233 14.54 16.13 15.17
CA ASP A 233 13.68 15.21 15.91
C ASP A 233 12.21 15.33 15.47
N ILE A 234 11.47 14.22 15.54
CA ILE A 234 10.01 14.20 15.29
C ILE A 234 9.30 13.67 16.53
N LYS A 235 8.41 14.50 17.10
CA LYS A 235 7.69 14.20 18.35
C LYS A 235 6.19 14.32 18.12
N VAL A 236 5.45 13.23 18.30
CA VAL A 236 4.00 13.19 18.07
C VAL A 236 3.29 12.66 19.30
N TYR A 237 2.55 13.53 20.00
CA TYR A 237 1.91 13.21 21.27
C TYR A 237 0.39 13.42 21.21
N ALA A 238 -0.38 12.38 21.53
CA ALA A 238 -1.83 12.44 21.62
C ALA A 238 -2.30 11.99 23.00
N GLY A 239 -3.22 12.73 23.62
CA GLY A 239 -3.83 12.31 24.88
C GLY A 239 -4.82 11.16 24.68
N ASN A 240 -5.33 10.98 23.46
CA ASN A 240 -6.05 9.81 22.99
C ASN A 240 -5.26 9.15 21.85
N ASN A 241 -5.68 9.26 20.59
CA ASN A 241 -5.10 8.47 19.49
C ASN A 241 -4.11 9.24 18.62
N VAL A 242 -3.04 8.58 18.16
CA VAL A 242 -2.24 9.00 17.00
C VAL A 242 -2.70 8.19 15.79
N ILE A 243 -3.16 8.85 14.74
CA ILE A 243 -3.79 8.22 13.58
C ILE A 243 -3.13 8.74 12.30
N LEU A 244 -2.58 7.81 11.53
CA LEU A 244 -2.07 8.04 10.18
C LEU A 244 -2.87 7.21 9.21
N GLN A 245 -3.36 7.84 8.16
CA GLN A 245 -4.06 7.15 7.09
C GLN A 245 -3.60 7.72 5.76
N GLY A 246 -2.96 6.95 4.89
CA GLY A 246 -2.69 7.42 3.55
C GLY A 246 -3.95 7.30 2.70
N GLY A 247 -3.80 7.59 1.42
CA GLY A 247 -4.96 7.76 0.56
C GLY A 247 -5.76 6.50 0.34
N MET A 248 -7.06 6.69 0.16
CA MET A 248 -7.99 5.62 -0.18
C MET A 248 -8.66 5.86 -1.51
N ALA A 249 -8.84 4.81 -2.29
CA ALA A 249 -9.80 4.77 -3.36
C ALA A 249 -11.19 4.54 -2.77
N LEU A 250 -12.11 5.50 -2.96
CA LEU A 250 -13.50 5.34 -2.57
C LEU A 250 -14.23 4.46 -3.58
N ALA A 251 -15.23 3.72 -3.09
CA ALA A 251 -16.11 2.88 -3.90
C ALA A 251 -16.77 3.70 -5.02
N ARG A 252 -16.84 3.11 -6.23
CA ARG A 252 -17.52 3.71 -7.38
C ARG A 252 -18.58 2.77 -7.93
N GLU A 253 -19.75 3.33 -8.19
CA GLU A 253 -20.74 2.69 -9.04
C GLU A 253 -20.21 2.58 -10.48
N VAL A 254 -20.09 1.34 -10.97
CA VAL A 254 -19.68 1.02 -12.34
C VAL A 254 -20.89 0.42 -13.04
N THR A 255 -21.36 1.09 -14.09
CA THR A 255 -22.32 0.51 -15.03
C THR A 255 -21.62 -0.56 -15.86
N ARG A 256 -22.06 -1.80 -15.71
CA ARG A 256 -21.58 -2.94 -16.50
C ARG A 256 -22.61 -3.29 -17.57
N ILE A 257 -22.07 -3.72 -18.71
CA ILE A 257 -22.80 -4.34 -19.82
C ILE A 257 -22.30 -5.78 -19.86
N ALA A 258 -23.16 -6.78 -19.67
CA ALA A 258 -22.71 -8.15 -19.47
C ALA A 258 -23.61 -9.20 -20.17
N GLU A 259 -22.97 -10.30 -20.58
CA GLU A 259 -23.53 -11.51 -21.22
C GLU A 259 -23.80 -12.62 -20.19
N TYR A 260 -24.83 -13.45 -20.45
CA TYR A 260 -25.45 -14.40 -19.52
C TYR A 260 -24.66 -15.72 -19.35
N GLN A 261 -24.71 -16.37 -18.17
CA GLN A 261 -24.26 -17.77 -17.97
C GLN A 261 -25.38 -18.64 -17.39
N ASP A 262 -25.60 -19.80 -18.00
CA ASP A 262 -26.45 -20.88 -17.46
C ASP A 262 -25.64 -21.81 -16.53
N LEU A 263 -26.25 -22.23 -15.43
CA LEU A 263 -25.66 -23.05 -14.38
C LEU A 263 -26.19 -24.49 -14.34
N GLN A 264 -27.11 -24.90 -15.21
CA GLN A 264 -27.83 -26.17 -15.05
C GLN A 264 -27.58 -27.21 -16.16
N GLY A 265 -26.49 -27.98 -15.99
CA GLY A 265 -26.33 -29.32 -16.57
C GLY A 265 -26.14 -30.36 -15.48
N THR A 266 -26.82 -31.53 -15.57
CA THR A 266 -26.85 -32.63 -14.58
C THR A 266 -25.50 -33.27 -14.22
N ASP A 267 -24.40 -32.83 -14.83
CA ASP A 267 -23.10 -33.50 -14.72
C ASP A 267 -22.13 -32.76 -13.80
N GLY A 268 -22.57 -31.69 -13.11
CA GLY A 268 -21.73 -30.96 -12.16
C GLY A 268 -20.46 -30.45 -12.83
N GLY A 269 -20.61 -29.54 -13.80
CA GLY A 269 -19.54 -28.63 -14.22
C GLY A 269 -18.21 -29.28 -14.58
N ASN A 270 -18.19 -30.30 -15.47
CA ASN A 270 -16.95 -30.71 -16.12
C ASN A 270 -17.07 -30.80 -17.65
N GLY A 271 -16.61 -29.71 -18.29
CA GLY A 271 -15.78 -29.72 -19.49
C GLY A 271 -16.39 -30.26 -20.78
N ASN A 272 -17.28 -29.48 -21.44
CA ASN A 272 -17.19 -29.20 -22.89
C ASN A 272 -18.26 -28.26 -23.50
N ASP A 273 -19.18 -27.65 -22.74
CA ASP A 273 -20.25 -26.84 -23.36
C ASP A 273 -19.87 -25.38 -23.67
N ILE A 274 -18.73 -25.21 -24.35
CA ILE A 274 -18.49 -24.05 -25.22
C ILE A 274 -18.25 -24.47 -26.68
N SER A 275 -18.39 -25.77 -27.03
CA SER A 275 -18.61 -26.10 -28.45
C SER A 275 -19.92 -25.53 -29.01
N GLU A 276 -20.82 -25.00 -28.17
CA GLU A 276 -22.12 -24.45 -28.58
C GLU A 276 -22.21 -22.92 -28.64
N PHE A 277 -21.18 -22.16 -28.23
CA PHE A 277 -21.31 -20.69 -28.28
C PHE A 277 -20.95 -20.05 -29.62
N ASN A 278 -20.43 -20.77 -30.64
CA ASN A 278 -20.48 -20.29 -32.04
C ASN A 278 -20.04 -21.26 -33.16
N ALA A 279 -20.04 -22.57 -32.96
CA ALA A 279 -19.70 -23.51 -34.05
C ALA A 279 -20.93 -24.09 -34.78
N PHE A 280 -21.98 -23.30 -35.05
CA PHE A 280 -22.98 -23.66 -36.07
C PHE A 280 -23.67 -22.45 -36.74
N TYR A 281 -22.89 -21.62 -37.45
CA TYR A 281 -23.44 -20.83 -38.56
C TYR A 281 -23.76 -21.76 -39.74
N GLY A 282 -24.92 -22.42 -39.67
CA GLY A 282 -25.39 -23.30 -40.72
C GLY A 282 -26.88 -23.61 -40.59
N ALA A 283 -27.70 -22.78 -41.23
CA ALA A 283 -29.11 -22.91 -41.66
C ALA A 283 -30.18 -23.55 -40.74
N ASN A 284 -29.85 -24.27 -39.67
CA ASN A 284 -30.79 -24.98 -38.78
C ASN A 284 -30.32 -25.02 -37.30
N GLY A 285 -29.48 -24.08 -36.86
CA GLY A 285 -29.06 -24.00 -35.45
C GLY A 285 -30.13 -23.29 -34.61
N LEU A 286 -30.72 -24.00 -33.65
CA LEU A 286 -31.57 -23.43 -32.59
C LEU A 286 -30.69 -22.54 -31.71
N GLY A 287 -31.04 -21.26 -31.58
CA GLY A 287 -30.30 -20.29 -30.78
C GLY A 287 -30.93 -20.10 -29.41
N ILE A 288 -30.05 -20.09 -28.42
CA ILE A 288 -30.14 -19.52 -27.06
C ILE A 288 -31.55 -19.42 -26.46
N GLN A 289 -31.88 -20.45 -25.68
CA GLN A 289 -33.16 -20.70 -25.00
C GLN A 289 -33.10 -20.34 -23.50
N MET A 290 -32.27 -19.38 -23.08
CA MET A 290 -31.77 -19.34 -21.70
C MET A 290 -32.63 -18.64 -20.63
N MET A 291 -33.67 -17.88 -20.99
CA MET A 291 -34.55 -17.21 -19.99
C MET A 291 -35.97 -17.78 -19.88
N ASP A 292 -36.53 -18.31 -20.97
CA ASP A 292 -37.88 -18.88 -20.93
C ASP A 292 -37.93 -20.22 -20.17
N GLU A 293 -36.84 -20.99 -20.16
CA GLU A 293 -36.77 -22.22 -19.36
C GLU A 293 -36.71 -21.93 -17.85
N ALA A 294 -35.99 -20.89 -17.40
CA ALA A 294 -35.95 -20.53 -15.98
C ALA A 294 -37.34 -20.11 -15.45
N ALA A 295 -38.11 -19.35 -16.23
CA ALA A 295 -39.47 -18.96 -15.88
C ALA A 295 -40.47 -20.14 -15.98
N ALA A 296 -40.27 -21.05 -16.94
CA ALA A 296 -41.11 -22.24 -17.08
C ALA A 296 -40.86 -23.27 -15.95
N LEU A 297 -39.61 -23.45 -15.50
CA LEU A 297 -39.21 -24.38 -14.44
C LEU A 297 -39.69 -23.96 -13.05
N ALA A 298 -39.90 -22.66 -12.79
CA ALA A 298 -40.52 -22.18 -11.55
C ALA A 298 -41.94 -22.75 -11.31
N THR A 299 -42.57 -23.33 -12.34
CA THR A 299 -43.91 -23.92 -12.26
C THR A 299 -43.94 -25.45 -12.30
N ASP A 300 -42.80 -26.15 -12.40
CA ASP A 300 -42.82 -27.62 -12.43
C ASP A 300 -43.27 -28.21 -11.08
N VAL A 301 -44.23 -29.12 -11.17
CA VAL A 301 -45.18 -29.52 -10.13
C VAL A 301 -44.65 -30.69 -9.27
N THR A 302 -43.36 -30.98 -9.34
CA THR A 302 -42.79 -32.24 -8.79
C THR A 302 -42.49 -32.19 -7.30
N GLY A 303 -42.59 -31.02 -6.65
CA GLY A 303 -42.48 -30.90 -5.19
C GLY A 303 -41.06 -31.02 -4.65
N ASP A 304 -40.05 -30.89 -5.52
CA ASP A 304 -38.68 -30.60 -5.08
C ASP A 304 -38.62 -29.13 -4.61
N THR A 305 -37.91 -28.89 -3.53
CA THR A 305 -37.85 -27.58 -2.85
C THR A 305 -36.61 -26.77 -3.24
N THR A 306 -35.86 -27.21 -4.24
CA THR A 306 -34.79 -26.42 -4.84
C THR A 306 -35.42 -25.38 -5.78
N PRO A 307 -35.12 -24.07 -5.64
CA PRO A 307 -35.69 -23.06 -6.52
C PRO A 307 -34.99 -23.13 -7.89
N ASP A 308 -35.54 -23.95 -8.79
CA ASP A 308 -34.92 -24.27 -10.08
C ASP A 308 -35.03 -23.14 -11.14
N GLY A 309 -35.59 -21.98 -10.79
CA GLY A 309 -35.81 -20.83 -11.68
C GLY A 309 -34.96 -19.58 -11.42
N ILE A 310 -33.85 -19.70 -10.68
CA ILE A 310 -33.00 -18.55 -10.34
C ILE A 310 -31.94 -18.33 -11.43
N ALA A 311 -32.08 -17.26 -12.19
CA ALA A 311 -31.00 -16.69 -12.99
C ALA A 311 -30.08 -15.86 -12.07
N ARG A 312 -28.81 -15.66 -12.41
CA ARG A 312 -27.91 -14.85 -11.58
C ARG A 312 -27.00 -13.98 -12.43
N LEU A 313 -27.00 -12.68 -12.18
CA LEU A 313 -26.02 -11.78 -12.76
C LEU A 313 -24.63 -12.17 -12.26
N MET A 314 -23.62 -12.01 -13.11
CA MET A 314 -22.22 -12.32 -12.76
C MET A 314 -21.72 -11.56 -11.52
N ASN A 315 -22.42 -10.51 -11.10
CA ASN A 315 -22.04 -9.67 -9.96
C ASN A 315 -23.16 -9.61 -8.92
N GLY A 316 -22.78 -9.70 -7.64
CA GLY A 316 -23.60 -9.22 -6.53
C GLY A 316 -23.44 -7.71 -6.34
N ARG A 317 -24.05 -7.15 -5.29
CA ARG A 317 -24.04 -5.70 -4.96
C ARG A 317 -24.48 -4.81 -6.13
N ILE A 318 -25.57 -5.20 -6.76
CA ILE A 318 -26.23 -4.43 -7.81
C ILE A 318 -26.83 -3.17 -7.20
N THR A 319 -26.64 -2.01 -7.82
CA THR A 319 -27.29 -0.79 -7.34
C THR A 319 -28.79 -0.88 -7.59
N PRO A 320 -29.63 -0.64 -6.56
CA PRO A 320 -31.07 -0.62 -6.75
C PRO A 320 -31.53 0.38 -7.82
N GLY A 321 -32.38 -0.08 -8.73
CA GLY A 321 -32.99 0.70 -9.80
C GLY A 321 -32.17 0.80 -11.07
N THR A 322 -31.08 0.04 -11.19
CA THR A 322 -30.13 0.20 -12.31
C THR A 322 -30.13 -0.93 -13.30
N VAL A 323 -30.81 -2.05 -13.00
CA VAL A 323 -30.90 -3.17 -13.94
C VAL A 323 -31.89 -2.84 -15.04
N GLU A 324 -31.45 -3.00 -16.27
CA GLU A 324 -32.20 -2.75 -17.48
C GLU A 324 -32.01 -3.91 -18.45
N PHE A 325 -33.11 -4.42 -18.99
CA PHE A 325 -33.10 -5.45 -20.04
C PHE A 325 -33.59 -4.83 -21.35
N ARG A 326 -32.86 -5.09 -22.43
CA ARG A 326 -33.26 -4.79 -23.80
C ARG A 326 -33.35 -6.11 -24.56
N ILE A 327 -34.43 -6.28 -25.31
CA ILE A 327 -34.71 -7.48 -26.10
C ILE A 327 -34.46 -7.13 -27.56
N ASP A 328 -33.73 -7.99 -28.27
CA ASP A 328 -33.59 -7.99 -29.73
C ASP A 328 -34.36 -9.20 -30.28
N ASP A 329 -35.39 -8.96 -31.09
CA ASP A 329 -36.19 -10.00 -31.73
C ASP A 329 -36.56 -9.59 -33.17
N ALA A 330 -37.33 -10.42 -33.88
CA ALA A 330 -37.75 -10.13 -35.25
C ALA A 330 -38.57 -8.81 -35.41
N GLY A 331 -39.13 -8.27 -34.33
CA GLY A 331 -39.86 -7.00 -34.26
C GLY A 331 -39.09 -5.85 -33.59
N HIS A 332 -37.99 -6.11 -32.91
CA HIS A 332 -37.22 -5.16 -32.11
C HIS A 332 -35.73 -5.34 -32.41
N THR A 333 -35.11 -4.50 -33.23
CA THR A 333 -33.64 -4.55 -33.42
C THR A 333 -32.93 -3.93 -32.22
N TYR A 334 -31.82 -4.51 -31.74
CA TYR A 334 -31.04 -3.91 -30.65
C TYR A 334 -30.59 -2.49 -31.00
N ASP A 335 -31.01 -1.54 -30.16
CA ASP A 335 -30.49 -0.18 -30.11
C ASP A 335 -30.12 0.13 -28.66
N GLY A 336 -28.81 0.28 -28.40
CA GLY A 336 -28.30 0.62 -27.07
C GLY A 336 -28.83 1.95 -26.53
N ASN A 337 -29.39 2.82 -27.38
CA ASN A 337 -30.03 4.08 -26.99
C ASN A 337 -31.56 3.97 -26.82
N ALA A 338 -32.16 2.84 -27.20
CA ALA A 338 -33.60 2.64 -26.99
C ALA A 338 -33.92 2.49 -25.51
N ALA A 339 -35.16 2.87 -25.15
CA ALA A 339 -35.67 2.67 -23.82
C ALA A 339 -35.64 1.16 -23.46
N PRO A 340 -35.24 0.81 -22.25
CA PRO A 340 -35.23 -0.58 -21.80
C PRO A 340 -36.64 -1.17 -21.82
N HIS A 341 -36.76 -2.47 -22.13
CA HIS A 341 -38.04 -3.18 -22.14
C HIS A 341 -38.48 -3.57 -20.74
N ILE A 342 -37.52 -3.86 -19.86
CA ILE A 342 -37.73 -4.16 -18.44
C ILE A 342 -36.72 -3.33 -17.65
N THR A 343 -37.16 -2.68 -16.58
CA THR A 343 -36.29 -1.98 -15.64
C THR A 343 -36.54 -2.47 -14.23
N ASP A 344 -35.51 -2.43 -13.43
CA ASP A 344 -35.60 -2.51 -11.98
C ASP A 344 -36.21 -1.22 -11.40
N ASP A 345 -37.18 -1.35 -10.49
CA ASP A 345 -37.87 -0.23 -9.84
C ASP A 345 -37.15 0.32 -8.60
N GLY A 346 -36.01 -0.27 -8.22
CA GLY A 346 -35.26 0.11 -7.02
C GLY A 346 -35.78 -0.53 -5.73
N ALA A 347 -36.93 -1.21 -5.77
CA ALA A 347 -37.48 -1.99 -4.67
C ALA A 347 -37.25 -3.51 -4.84
N GLY A 348 -36.52 -3.90 -5.89
CA GLY A 348 -36.18 -5.29 -6.20
C GLY A 348 -37.15 -5.93 -7.19
N ASN A 349 -38.05 -5.16 -7.82
CA ASN A 349 -38.97 -5.67 -8.83
C ASN A 349 -38.47 -5.34 -10.23
N LEU A 350 -38.51 -6.32 -11.13
CA LEU A 350 -38.28 -6.12 -12.55
C LEU A 350 -39.61 -5.82 -13.24
N VAL A 351 -39.77 -4.60 -13.75
CA VAL A 351 -41.02 -4.06 -14.28
C VAL A 351 -40.89 -3.75 -15.75
N THR A 352 -41.85 -4.23 -16.53
CA THR A 352 -41.98 -3.96 -17.96
C THR A 352 -42.24 -2.48 -18.23
N GLN A 353 -41.49 -1.87 -19.15
CA GLN A 353 -41.68 -0.48 -19.59
C GLN A 353 -42.49 -0.39 -20.89
N ALA A 354 -42.49 -1.45 -21.68
CA ALA A 354 -43.30 -1.62 -22.87
C ALA A 354 -44.06 -2.95 -22.81
N ALA A 355 -45.05 -3.13 -23.68
CA ALA A 355 -45.65 -4.44 -23.83
C ALA A 355 -44.58 -5.42 -24.36
N LEU A 356 -44.41 -6.55 -23.68
CA LEU A 356 -43.43 -7.56 -24.08
C LEU A 356 -43.94 -8.38 -25.27
N PRO A 357 -43.06 -9.09 -26.00
CA PRO A 357 -43.44 -9.95 -27.12
C PRO A 357 -44.49 -11.01 -26.77
N ASN A 358 -44.53 -11.47 -25.52
CA ASN A 358 -45.54 -12.39 -25.01
C ASN A 358 -46.89 -11.76 -24.62
N GLY A 359 -47.10 -10.49 -24.95
CA GLY A 359 -48.33 -9.77 -24.64
C GLY A 359 -48.44 -9.28 -23.19
N THR A 360 -47.40 -9.45 -22.37
CA THR A 360 -47.36 -8.86 -21.02
C THR A 360 -47.45 -7.33 -21.12
N PRO A 361 -48.46 -6.68 -20.52
CA PRO A 361 -48.62 -5.23 -20.60
C PRO A 361 -47.52 -4.48 -19.86
N ALA A 362 -47.17 -3.28 -20.33
CA ALA A 362 -46.30 -2.35 -19.61
C ALA A 362 -46.81 -2.09 -18.17
N GLY A 363 -45.88 -1.95 -17.22
CA GLY A 363 -46.14 -1.77 -15.80
C GLY A 363 -46.37 -3.07 -15.02
N THR A 364 -46.23 -4.22 -15.68
CA THR A 364 -46.31 -5.54 -15.03
C THR A 364 -44.95 -5.92 -14.44
N THR A 365 -44.93 -6.36 -13.19
CA THR A 365 -43.77 -7.00 -12.57
C THR A 365 -43.59 -8.41 -13.12
N VAL A 366 -42.43 -8.69 -13.72
CA VAL A 366 -42.11 -9.95 -14.40
C VAL A 366 -41.07 -10.78 -13.66
N GLY A 367 -40.46 -10.22 -12.62
CA GLY A 367 -39.51 -10.90 -11.76
C GLY A 367 -39.07 -10.05 -10.60
N THR A 368 -38.19 -10.59 -9.77
CA THR A 368 -37.53 -9.88 -8.68
C THR A 368 -36.02 -10.08 -8.76
N ILE A 369 -35.26 -9.10 -8.27
CA ILE A 369 -33.80 -9.17 -8.16
C ILE A 369 -33.37 -9.01 -6.70
N ASP A 370 -32.47 -9.88 -6.24
CA ASP A 370 -31.72 -9.70 -5.01
C ASP A 370 -30.42 -8.96 -5.33
N TYR A 371 -30.36 -7.70 -4.90
CA TYR A 371 -29.21 -6.83 -5.08
C TYR A 371 -27.93 -7.35 -4.44
N THR A 372 -28.03 -8.14 -3.37
CA THR A 372 -26.85 -8.64 -2.66
C THR A 372 -26.17 -9.74 -3.47
N THR A 373 -26.96 -10.70 -3.97
CA THR A 373 -26.46 -11.89 -4.64
C THR A 373 -26.40 -11.75 -6.16
N GLY A 374 -27.13 -10.79 -6.74
CA GLY A 374 -27.36 -10.67 -8.18
C GLY A 374 -28.38 -11.67 -8.72
N ALA A 375 -29.05 -12.43 -7.84
CA ALA A 375 -30.04 -13.43 -8.23
C ALA A 375 -31.30 -12.76 -8.77
N ILE A 376 -31.79 -13.24 -9.91
CA ILE A 376 -33.03 -12.83 -10.55
C ILE A 376 -33.98 -14.02 -10.55
N GLU A 377 -35.15 -13.82 -9.97
CA GLU A 377 -36.25 -14.77 -9.98
C GLU A 377 -37.33 -14.26 -10.94
N TRP A 378 -37.52 -14.96 -12.05
CA TRP A 378 -38.55 -14.60 -13.04
C TRP A 378 -39.89 -15.21 -12.63
N THR A 379 -40.93 -14.38 -12.57
CA THR A 379 -42.30 -14.80 -12.26
C THR A 379 -43.19 -14.87 -13.50
N THR A 380 -42.74 -14.27 -14.60
CA THR A 380 -43.41 -14.27 -15.90
C THR A 380 -42.36 -14.54 -16.96
N ALA A 381 -42.66 -15.40 -17.94
CA ALA A 381 -41.84 -15.53 -19.14
C ALA A 381 -41.70 -14.15 -19.80
N VAL A 382 -40.58 -13.87 -20.46
CA VAL A 382 -40.37 -12.57 -21.11
C VAL A 382 -40.65 -12.67 -22.61
N ILE A 383 -40.52 -13.88 -23.17
CA ILE A 383 -40.63 -14.18 -24.60
C ILE A 383 -41.59 -15.38 -24.76
N ASP A 384 -42.35 -15.42 -25.86
CA ASP A 384 -43.42 -16.44 -26.07
C ASP A 384 -43.11 -17.40 -27.23
N ASN A 385 -41.98 -17.19 -27.92
CA ASN A 385 -41.74 -17.82 -29.22
C ASN A 385 -40.34 -18.44 -29.29
N ALA A 386 -40.29 -19.77 -29.13
CA ALA A 386 -39.07 -20.57 -29.18
C ALA A 386 -38.39 -20.60 -30.58
N ASP A 387 -39.00 -19.99 -31.60
CA ASP A 387 -38.52 -20.04 -32.98
C ASP A 387 -37.71 -18.79 -33.40
N ASP A 388 -37.83 -17.67 -32.67
CA ASP A 388 -37.11 -16.42 -32.97
C ASP A 388 -36.04 -16.24 -31.90
N ASN A 389 -34.82 -16.72 -32.14
CA ASN A 389 -33.65 -16.59 -31.26
C ASN A 389 -33.47 -15.13 -30.78
N PRO A 390 -33.95 -14.75 -29.59
CA PRO A 390 -33.95 -13.37 -29.16
C PRO A 390 -32.72 -13.11 -28.29
N ASP A 391 -32.00 -12.03 -28.58
CA ASP A 391 -30.86 -11.63 -27.76
C ASP A 391 -31.33 -10.71 -26.64
N ILE A 392 -30.93 -11.01 -25.40
CA ILE A 392 -31.23 -10.17 -24.22
C ILE A 392 -29.96 -9.48 -23.77
N PHE A 393 -29.97 -8.16 -23.84
CA PHE A 393 -28.88 -7.30 -23.38
C PHE A 393 -29.22 -6.74 -22.02
N ILE A 394 -28.31 -6.91 -21.07
CA ILE A 394 -28.49 -6.47 -19.69
C ILE A 394 -27.47 -5.37 -19.38
N ASN A 395 -27.99 -4.20 -19.01
CA ASN A 395 -27.20 -3.17 -18.36
C ASN A 395 -27.55 -3.18 -16.89
N TYR A 396 -26.56 -3.08 -16.02
CA TYR A 396 -26.80 -2.86 -14.61
C TYR A 396 -25.64 -2.10 -14.02
N ALA A 397 -25.92 -1.25 -13.05
CA ALA A 397 -24.86 -0.69 -12.23
C ALA A 397 -24.58 -1.63 -11.07
N THR A 398 -23.30 -1.85 -10.81
CA THR A 398 -22.85 -2.50 -9.59
C THR A 398 -21.92 -1.54 -8.88
N THR A 399 -22.06 -1.48 -7.57
CA THR A 399 -21.09 -0.76 -6.74
C THR A 399 -19.85 -1.63 -6.63
N THR A 400 -18.90 -1.41 -7.55
CA THR A 400 -17.55 -1.95 -7.36
C THR A 400 -16.87 -1.09 -6.31
N GLN A 401 -16.22 -1.69 -5.33
CA GLN A 401 -15.45 -0.90 -4.35
C GLN A 401 -14.17 -0.29 -4.97
N ILE A 402 -14.00 -0.31 -6.30
CA ILE A 402 -12.67 -0.28 -6.91
C ILE A 402 -12.50 0.96 -7.78
N ARG A 403 -11.58 1.82 -7.36
CA ARG A 403 -10.74 2.56 -8.30
C ARG A 403 -9.29 2.17 -8.01
N ASN A 404 -8.49 1.92 -9.05
CA ASN A 404 -7.02 1.88 -8.96
C ASN A 404 -6.49 3.33 -8.93
N ASP A 405 -7.02 4.08 -7.96
CA ASP A 405 -6.74 5.49 -7.84
C ASP A 405 -5.74 5.73 -6.72
N ALA A 406 -5.53 4.85 -5.73
CA ALA A 406 -4.64 5.12 -4.58
C ALA A 406 -3.21 4.56 -4.77
N TYR A 407 -2.75 4.46 -6.01
CA TYR A 407 -1.40 4.01 -6.34
C TYR A 407 -0.31 4.83 -5.61
N ARG A 408 0.58 4.16 -4.88
CA ARG A 408 1.65 4.72 -4.02
C ARG A 408 1.15 5.61 -2.89
N SER A 409 0.00 5.31 -2.31
CA SER A 409 -0.50 6.00 -1.11
C SER A 409 0.21 5.55 0.16
N ALA A 410 0.89 6.47 0.82
CA ALA A 410 1.67 6.17 2.03
C ALA A 410 1.19 6.93 3.25
N ALA A 411 1.39 6.33 4.42
CA ALA A 411 1.18 6.94 5.72
C ALA A 411 2.48 6.90 6.53
N MET A 412 3.01 8.05 6.96
CA MET A 412 4.36 8.07 7.53
C MET A 412 4.55 9.04 8.70
N ILE A 413 5.28 8.62 9.73
CA ILE A 413 5.97 9.56 10.64
C ILE A 413 7.47 9.34 10.48
N GLY A 414 8.21 10.35 10.03
CA GLY A 414 9.65 10.23 9.85
C GLY A 414 10.26 11.02 8.70
N HIS A 415 11.48 10.64 8.32
CA HIS A 415 12.39 11.43 7.46
C HIS A 415 12.46 10.99 6.00
N GLY A 416 11.88 9.85 5.64
CA GLY A 416 11.93 9.29 4.28
C GLY A 416 10.63 9.43 3.48
N GLY A 417 10.36 8.51 2.56
CA GLY A 417 9.23 8.62 1.62
C GLY A 417 9.40 7.71 0.40
N SER A 418 8.64 7.97 -0.68
CA SER A 418 8.86 7.28 -1.95
C SER A 418 9.94 8.00 -2.77
N SER A 419 10.97 7.29 -3.23
CA SER A 419 12.08 7.84 -4.01
C SER A 419 12.83 9.01 -3.35
N VAL A 420 13.02 9.00 -2.03
CA VAL A 420 13.74 10.09 -1.33
C VAL A 420 15.24 9.81 -1.35
N GLN A 421 16.01 10.71 -1.95
CA GLN A 421 17.46 10.56 -2.06
C GLN A 421 18.18 11.62 -1.24
N SER A 422 19.08 11.20 -0.35
CA SER A 422 19.97 12.17 0.30
C SER A 422 21.00 12.71 -0.71
N LEU A 423 21.37 13.99 -0.61
CA LEU A 423 22.42 14.59 -1.43
C LEU A 423 23.72 14.68 -0.61
N ALA A 424 24.79 14.02 -1.05
CA ALA A 424 26.08 14.11 -0.38
C ALA A 424 26.69 15.50 -0.51
N ASP A 425 27.32 15.94 0.59
CA ASP A 425 28.17 17.11 0.62
C ASP A 425 29.25 17.00 -0.45
N GLY A 426 29.30 17.98 -1.33
CA GLY A 426 30.27 17.97 -2.41
C GLY A 426 29.79 17.36 -3.72
N SER A 427 28.65 16.65 -3.72
CA SER A 427 28.10 16.07 -4.95
C SER A 427 27.74 17.16 -5.94
N THR A 428 28.01 16.90 -7.23
CA THR A 428 27.71 17.84 -8.31
C THR A 428 26.44 17.42 -9.03
N ASN A 429 25.29 17.86 -8.53
CA ASN A 429 24.06 17.78 -9.32
C ASN A 429 24.04 18.97 -10.30
N GLY A 430 24.00 18.71 -11.60
CA GLY A 430 24.04 19.77 -12.62
C GLY A 430 25.34 20.60 -12.65
N GLY A 431 26.45 20.09 -12.09
CA GLY A 431 27.76 20.76 -12.09
C GLY A 431 27.98 21.76 -10.94
N GLN A 432 27.06 21.86 -9.97
CA GLN A 432 27.23 22.69 -8.78
C GLN A 432 27.33 21.82 -7.52
N THR A 433 28.34 22.11 -6.71
CA THR A 433 28.60 21.48 -5.41
C THR A 433 27.51 21.88 -4.43
N VAL A 434 26.65 20.93 -4.04
CA VAL A 434 25.69 21.12 -2.94
C VAL A 434 26.43 20.91 -1.62
N VAL A 435 26.26 21.85 -0.69
CA VAL A 435 26.90 21.81 0.63
C VAL A 435 25.79 22.02 1.67
N HIS A 436 25.70 21.10 2.62
CA HIS A 436 24.77 21.17 3.73
C HIS A 436 25.02 22.46 4.56
N PRO A 437 23.97 23.13 5.07
CA PRO A 437 24.15 24.33 5.90
C PRO A 437 25.03 24.09 7.14
N GLU A 438 25.02 22.88 7.68
CA GLU A 438 25.81 22.49 8.85
C GLU A 438 27.23 21.99 8.52
N THR A 439 27.62 21.94 7.23
CA THR A 439 28.97 21.50 6.83
C THR A 439 30.03 22.41 7.46
N GLY A 440 30.85 21.85 8.36
CA GLY A 440 31.93 22.56 9.04
C GLY A 440 31.59 23.13 10.42
N VAL A 441 30.34 23.01 10.89
CA VAL A 441 29.95 23.43 12.24
C VAL A 441 30.36 22.39 13.28
N THR A 442 30.24 21.09 12.97
CA THR A 442 30.93 20.02 13.71
C THR A 442 31.47 18.94 12.75
N PRO A 443 32.60 18.29 13.05
CA PRO A 443 33.18 17.23 12.20
C PRO A 443 32.30 15.97 12.06
N MET A 444 31.20 15.84 12.82
CA MET A 444 30.33 14.66 12.82
C MET A 444 29.18 14.76 11.81
N PHE A 445 28.96 15.91 11.16
CA PHE A 445 27.80 16.15 10.27
C PHE A 445 28.10 16.08 8.77
N ALA A 446 29.31 15.74 8.35
CA ALA A 446 29.67 15.73 6.92
C ALA A 446 29.02 14.58 6.11
N ASN A 447 28.10 13.81 6.72
CA ASN A 447 27.65 12.49 6.26
C ASN A 447 26.32 12.05 6.91
N VAL A 448 25.45 12.98 7.30
CA VAL A 448 24.15 12.63 7.92
C VAL A 448 23.10 12.49 6.83
N GLY A 449 22.60 11.27 6.62
CA GLY A 449 21.55 10.97 5.65
C GLY A 449 20.19 11.46 6.11
N HIS A 450 19.35 10.53 6.54
CA HIS A 450 18.06 10.81 7.15
C HIS A 450 18.17 10.52 8.65
N THR A 451 18.21 11.56 9.49
CA THR A 451 18.53 11.37 10.91
C THR A 451 17.71 12.20 11.87
N GLY A 452 17.52 11.69 13.08
CA GLY A 452 16.86 12.37 14.19
C GLY A 452 15.94 11.40 14.93
N ASP A 453 15.70 11.64 16.21
CA ASP A 453 14.90 10.71 17.01
C ASP A 453 13.42 10.87 16.66
N ILE A 454 12.70 9.75 16.64
CA ILE A 454 11.26 9.71 16.39
C ILE A 454 10.56 9.20 17.65
N ASP A 455 9.75 10.04 18.29
CA ASP A 455 9.06 9.75 19.54
C ASP A 455 7.54 9.95 19.38
N VAL A 456 6.81 8.84 19.34
CA VAL A 456 5.36 8.80 19.11
C VAL A 456 4.65 8.23 20.33
N ARG A 457 3.71 8.99 20.89
CA ARG A 457 3.01 8.63 22.12
C ARG A 457 1.52 8.86 22.03
N ALA A 458 0.73 7.85 22.38
CA ALA A 458 -0.71 7.92 22.60
C ALA A 458 -1.01 7.68 24.08
N GLY A 459 -1.96 8.40 24.67
CA GLY A 459 -2.25 8.33 26.10
C GLY A 459 -1.34 9.20 26.98
N VAL A 460 -1.01 10.41 26.51
CA VAL A 460 -0.23 11.39 27.30
C VAL A 460 -1.10 12.33 28.14
N ASP A 461 -0.54 12.88 29.21
CA ASP A 461 -1.15 13.98 29.96
C ASP A 461 -1.08 15.33 29.22
N THR A 462 -1.59 16.38 29.85
CA THR A 462 -1.55 17.75 29.31
C THR A 462 -0.13 18.34 29.22
N ASN A 463 0.89 17.66 29.73
CA ASN A 463 2.29 18.05 29.59
C ASN A 463 3.01 17.23 28.49
N GLY A 464 2.33 16.27 27.87
CA GLY A 464 2.94 15.33 26.93
C GLY A 464 3.69 14.17 27.59
N ALA A 465 3.56 13.99 28.90
CA ALA A 465 4.14 12.84 29.59
C ALA A 465 3.24 11.62 29.37
N PHE A 466 3.83 10.48 28.98
CA PHE A 466 3.09 9.23 28.86
C PHE A 466 2.57 8.79 30.22
N THR A 467 1.25 8.67 30.36
CA THR A 467 0.61 8.31 31.63
C THR A 467 0.06 6.89 31.64
N GLY A 468 0.04 6.21 30.49
CA GLY A 468 -0.65 4.93 30.36
C GLY A 468 -2.14 5.09 30.65
N SER A 469 -2.78 6.07 30.00
CA SER A 469 -4.20 6.37 30.22
C SER A 469 -4.95 6.49 28.90
N GLY A 470 -5.33 5.35 28.32
CA GLY A 470 -6.01 5.25 27.03
C GLY A 470 -5.16 5.63 25.82
N GLY A 471 -5.76 5.56 24.64
CA GLY A 471 -5.11 5.99 23.40
C GLY A 471 -4.32 4.91 22.67
N SER A 472 -4.51 4.85 21.35
CA SER A 472 -3.88 3.90 20.43
C SER A 472 -3.02 4.62 19.39
N ILE A 473 -2.02 3.93 18.86
CA ILE A 473 -1.28 4.35 17.65
C ILE A 473 -1.80 3.52 16.49
N ILE A 474 -2.39 4.18 15.48
CA ILE A 474 -3.06 3.54 14.35
C ILE A 474 -2.46 4.07 13.07
N GLY A 475 -1.93 3.17 12.24
CA GLY A 475 -1.31 3.49 10.96
C GLY A 475 -1.90 2.65 9.83
N MET A 476 -2.37 3.31 8.77
CA MET A 476 -2.99 2.68 7.60
C MET A 476 -2.40 3.28 6.33
N GLY A 477 -1.77 2.48 5.47
CA GLY A 477 -1.14 2.98 4.25
C GLY A 477 -2.15 3.47 3.21
N GLY A 478 -2.88 2.56 2.58
CA GLY A 478 -3.88 2.86 1.56
C GLY A 478 -4.60 1.57 1.14
N ASN A 479 -5.43 1.58 0.10
CA ASN A 479 -6.13 0.36 -0.38
C ASN A 479 -5.72 -0.07 -1.80
N ASP A 480 -4.51 0.28 -2.22
CA ASP A 480 -4.06 0.08 -3.59
C ASP A 480 -2.54 -0.22 -3.66
N GLN A 481 -1.95 -0.24 -4.86
CA GLN A 481 -0.57 -0.69 -5.06
C GLN A 481 0.47 0.22 -4.42
N ARG A 482 1.61 -0.34 -4.00
CA ARG A 482 2.70 0.40 -3.35
C ARG A 482 2.23 1.18 -2.12
N ALA A 483 1.14 0.75 -1.51
CA ALA A 483 0.66 1.36 -0.29
C ALA A 483 1.50 0.86 0.89
N TYR A 484 1.88 1.77 1.77
CA TYR A 484 2.63 1.39 2.95
C TYR A 484 2.35 2.33 4.11
N VAL A 485 2.58 1.81 5.31
CA VAL A 485 2.64 2.63 6.52
C VAL A 485 4.00 2.43 7.18
N GLN A 486 4.63 3.54 7.57
CA GLN A 486 5.92 3.48 8.24
C GLN A 486 6.06 4.52 9.36
N ILE A 487 6.67 4.13 10.48
CA ILE A 487 7.33 5.07 11.39
C ILE A 487 8.83 4.81 11.35
N GLY A 488 9.60 5.76 10.84
CA GLY A 488 11.04 5.58 10.63
C GLY A 488 11.63 6.45 9.53
N HIS A 489 12.89 6.19 9.17
CA HIS A 489 13.68 7.12 8.33
C HIS A 489 13.71 6.76 6.84
N GLY A 490 13.40 5.52 6.47
CA GLY A 490 13.44 5.02 5.09
C GLY A 490 12.11 5.15 4.35
N GLY A 491 11.80 4.21 3.47
CA GLY A 491 10.57 4.23 2.67
C GLY A 491 10.64 3.32 1.46
N ASP A 492 9.92 3.67 0.40
CA ASP A 492 9.99 2.98 -0.90
C ASP A 492 11.04 3.66 -1.77
N ASP A 493 12.01 2.92 -2.32
CA ASP A 493 13.07 3.43 -3.19
C ASP A 493 13.88 4.62 -2.60
N SER A 494 14.02 4.69 -1.27
CA SER A 494 14.81 5.73 -0.61
C SER A 494 16.30 5.38 -0.67
N ILE A 495 17.18 6.32 -1.02
CA ILE A 495 18.63 6.01 -1.10
C ILE A 495 19.44 7.06 -0.33
N ALA A 496 20.14 6.62 0.70
CA ALA A 496 21.16 7.42 1.34
C ALA A 496 22.47 7.31 0.52
N GLN A 497 23.11 8.43 0.17
CA GLN A 497 24.34 8.43 -0.64
C GLN A 497 25.53 7.87 0.14
N ALA A 498 26.67 7.68 -0.53
CA ALA A 498 27.87 7.14 0.09
C ALA A 498 28.29 8.03 1.29
N GLY A 499 28.48 7.40 2.45
CA GLY A 499 28.75 8.04 3.73
C GLY A 499 27.51 8.37 4.55
N HIS A 500 26.30 8.24 4.01
CA HIS A 500 25.06 8.61 4.69
C HIS A 500 24.35 7.42 5.35
N ALA A 501 23.53 7.72 6.35
CA ALA A 501 22.83 6.74 7.19
C ALA A 501 21.36 7.12 7.42
N TYR A 502 20.55 6.12 7.74
CA TYR A 502 19.22 6.25 8.34
C TYR A 502 19.37 6.06 9.84
N ARG A 503 19.26 7.14 10.63
CA ARG A 503 19.67 7.10 12.04
C ARG A 503 18.74 7.81 13.02
N GLY A 504 18.60 7.25 14.20
CA GLY A 504 17.95 7.88 15.34
C GLY A 504 17.09 6.88 16.07
N ASP A 505 16.88 7.10 17.35
CA ASP A 505 16.07 6.19 18.13
C ASP A 505 14.59 6.33 17.73
N ILE A 506 13.88 5.21 17.69
CA ILE A 506 12.45 5.17 17.38
C ILE A 506 11.72 4.66 18.61
N THR A 507 10.92 5.53 19.23
CA THR A 507 10.13 5.22 20.42
C THR A 507 8.64 5.33 20.12
N LEU A 508 7.89 4.25 20.32
CA LEU A 508 6.43 4.21 20.25
C LEU A 508 5.86 3.79 21.61
N LYS A 509 4.97 4.59 22.19
CA LYS A 509 4.26 4.24 23.43
C LYS A 509 2.77 4.48 23.30
N ALA A 510 1.98 3.44 23.57
CA ALA A 510 0.52 3.53 23.64
C ALA A 510 0.03 2.86 24.92
N ASP A 511 -1.07 3.35 25.49
CA ASP A 511 -1.75 2.59 26.53
C ASP A 511 -2.61 1.49 25.90
N GLY A 512 -3.35 1.83 24.85
CA GLY A 512 -4.12 0.91 24.02
C GLY A 512 -3.29 0.28 22.91
N ASP A 513 -3.94 -0.07 21.82
CA ASP A 513 -3.33 -0.83 20.73
C ASP A 513 -2.28 -0.03 19.93
N ILE A 514 -1.32 -0.76 19.36
CA ILE A 514 -0.43 -0.27 18.31
C ILE A 514 -0.73 -1.10 17.06
N THR A 515 -1.37 -0.50 16.06
CA THR A 515 -1.87 -1.21 14.87
C THR A 515 -1.37 -0.57 13.59
N PHE A 516 -0.69 -1.36 12.75
CA PHE A 516 -0.18 -0.94 11.44
C PHE A 516 -0.71 -1.86 10.33
N ARG A 517 -1.25 -1.27 9.27
CA ARG A 517 -1.72 -1.97 8.06
C ARG A 517 -1.13 -1.30 6.81
N GLY A 518 -0.28 -2.03 6.08
CA GLY A 518 0.39 -1.53 4.86
C GLY A 518 -0.57 -1.16 3.74
N GLY A 519 -1.70 -1.86 3.68
CA GLY A 519 -2.84 -1.47 2.86
C GLY A 519 -3.56 -2.67 2.25
N GLU A 520 -4.88 -2.63 2.14
CA GLU A 520 -5.63 -3.74 1.55
C GLU A 520 -5.90 -3.45 0.09
N GLY A 521 -5.19 -4.14 -0.82
CA GLY A 521 -5.58 -4.11 -2.21
C GLY A 521 -7.03 -4.57 -2.33
N LEU A 522 -7.92 -3.76 -2.88
CA LEU A 522 -9.21 -4.27 -3.32
C LEU A 522 -8.98 -5.05 -4.61
N ILE A 523 -8.95 -6.38 -4.53
CA ILE A 523 -8.91 -7.22 -5.73
C ILE A 523 -10.26 -7.15 -6.43
N ASP A 524 -10.20 -6.66 -7.66
CA ASP A 524 -11.14 -7.06 -8.68
C ASP A 524 -10.75 -8.48 -9.16
N ASN A 525 -11.44 -9.50 -8.64
CA ASN A 525 -11.31 -10.86 -9.20
C ASN A 525 -12.05 -11.00 -10.54
N PHE A 526 -12.70 -9.94 -11.03
CA PHE A 526 -13.46 -9.92 -12.28
C PHE A 526 -12.55 -9.47 -13.44
N ASN A 527 -11.78 -10.42 -13.97
CA ASN A 527 -11.12 -10.26 -15.27
C ASN A 527 -12.20 -10.21 -16.36
N VAL A 528 -12.70 -9.03 -16.70
CA VAL A 528 -13.57 -8.89 -17.86
C VAL A 528 -12.71 -8.81 -19.13
N ALA A 529 -12.25 -9.97 -19.60
CA ALA A 529 -11.50 -10.06 -20.86
C ALA A 529 -12.46 -9.88 -22.05
N TRP A 530 -12.72 -8.64 -22.45
CA TRP A 530 -13.27 -8.35 -23.78
C TRP A 530 -12.10 -8.21 -24.76
N ASP A 531 -11.56 -9.34 -25.22
CA ASP A 531 -10.77 -9.34 -26.47
C ASP A 531 -11.67 -9.86 -27.59
N PHE A 532 -12.55 -8.99 -28.08
CA PHE A 532 -13.37 -9.27 -29.25
C PHE A 532 -12.49 -9.15 -30.50
N ALA A 533 -11.57 -10.08 -30.68
CA ALA A 533 -10.79 -10.22 -31.90
C ALA A 533 -11.68 -10.81 -33.00
N LEU A 534 -12.60 -10.01 -33.53
CA LEU A 534 -13.16 -10.28 -34.86
C LEU A 534 -11.99 -10.22 -35.82
N GLY A 535 -11.62 -11.38 -36.38
CA GLY A 535 -10.47 -11.52 -37.24
C GLY A 535 -10.47 -10.50 -38.38
N GLY A 536 -9.60 -9.50 -38.27
CA GLY A 536 -9.42 -8.45 -39.27
C GLY A 536 -9.46 -7.07 -38.63
N ASP A 537 -8.27 -6.51 -38.44
CA ASP A 537 -7.99 -5.19 -37.88
C ASP A 537 -8.11 -5.08 -36.36
N ASN A 538 -6.93 -4.88 -35.76
CA ASN A 538 -6.68 -4.55 -34.37
C ASN A 538 -7.26 -3.14 -34.09
N ALA A 539 -8.59 -3.01 -34.12
CA ALA A 539 -9.28 -1.81 -33.76
C ALA A 539 -9.13 -1.66 -32.24
N SER A 540 -8.07 -0.98 -31.82
CA SER A 540 -7.91 -0.50 -30.46
C SER A 540 -9.21 0.16 -30.04
N VAL A 541 -9.93 -0.42 -29.09
CA VAL A 541 -11.05 0.26 -28.44
C VAL A 541 -10.44 1.50 -27.80
N PRO A 542 -10.74 2.73 -28.28
CA PRO A 542 -10.19 3.94 -27.70
C PRO A 542 -10.75 4.04 -26.27
N GLY A 543 -9.90 3.83 -25.27
CA GLY A 543 -10.29 3.85 -23.85
C GLY A 543 -10.09 2.55 -23.08
N GLY A 544 -9.78 1.43 -23.75
CA GLY A 544 -9.41 0.18 -23.07
C GLY A 544 -8.03 0.30 -22.43
N ARG A 545 -7.96 0.76 -21.17
CA ARG A 545 -6.72 0.68 -20.40
C ARG A 545 -6.39 -0.80 -20.17
N SER A 546 -5.15 -1.18 -20.48
CA SER A 546 -4.64 -2.51 -20.22
C SER A 546 -4.77 -2.85 -18.73
N ASN A 547 -5.41 -4.00 -18.43
CA ASN A 547 -5.47 -4.58 -17.07
C ASN A 547 -4.10 -4.95 -16.48
N SER A 548 -2.99 -4.69 -17.19
CA SER A 548 -1.63 -4.79 -16.66
C SER A 548 -1.44 -4.01 -15.35
N GLY A 549 -2.23 -2.97 -15.11
CA GLY A 549 -2.21 -2.24 -13.84
C GLY A 549 -2.86 -2.95 -12.65
N ILE A 550 -3.59 -4.06 -12.82
CA ILE A 550 -4.24 -4.79 -11.71
C ILE A 550 -3.41 -6.01 -11.26
N THR A 551 -2.55 -6.56 -12.14
CA THR A 551 -1.81 -7.79 -11.85
C THR A 551 -0.52 -7.58 -11.07
N ASP A 552 0.07 -6.38 -11.12
CA ASP A 552 1.42 -6.11 -10.61
C ASP A 552 1.38 -5.14 -9.42
N ILE A 553 0.65 -5.51 -8.36
CA ILE A 553 0.80 -4.82 -7.08
C ILE A 553 2.27 -4.96 -6.66
N SER A 554 3.03 -3.88 -6.79
CA SER A 554 4.38 -3.80 -6.27
C SER A 554 4.27 -3.36 -4.81
N TYR A 555 4.82 -4.12 -3.87
CA TYR A 555 5.03 -3.81 -2.44
C TYR A 555 3.80 -3.31 -1.66
N ALA A 556 3.44 -3.99 -0.57
CA ALA A 556 2.62 -3.37 0.47
C ALA A 556 3.20 -3.76 1.81
N TYR A 557 3.42 -2.78 2.69
CA TYR A 557 4.10 -3.08 3.94
C TYR A 557 3.70 -2.19 5.11
N ALA A 558 3.79 -2.79 6.30
CA ALA A 558 3.68 -2.11 7.58
C ALA A 558 5.04 -2.20 8.26
N GLN A 559 5.67 -1.06 8.55
CA GLN A 559 6.99 -1.05 9.18
C GLN A 559 7.13 -0.04 10.33
N VAL A 560 7.83 -0.44 11.37
CA VAL A 560 8.51 0.49 12.28
C VAL A 560 10.00 0.20 12.18
N GLY A 561 10.79 1.22 11.81
CA GLY A 561 12.24 1.08 11.62
C GLY A 561 12.80 1.86 10.45
N HIS A 562 14.12 1.81 10.29
CA HIS A 562 14.89 2.68 9.42
C HIS A 562 14.86 2.32 7.94
N GLY A 563 14.54 1.07 7.59
CA GLY A 563 14.57 0.56 6.22
C GLY A 563 13.27 0.79 5.44
N GLY A 564 12.83 -0.23 4.71
CA GLY A 564 11.72 -0.13 3.76
C GLY A 564 11.93 -1.02 2.54
N VAL A 565 11.52 -0.55 1.37
CA VAL A 565 11.81 -1.21 0.09
C VAL A 565 12.91 -0.45 -0.62
N ASN A 566 13.97 -1.13 -1.03
CA ASN A 566 15.16 -0.55 -1.66
C ASN A 566 15.71 0.67 -0.90
N SER A 567 15.60 0.64 0.43
CA SER A 567 16.09 1.69 1.33
C SER A 567 17.59 1.52 1.61
N ASP A 568 18.41 1.77 0.60
CA ASP A 568 19.86 1.55 0.67
C ASP A 568 20.56 2.66 1.46
N ALA A 569 21.29 2.27 2.50
CA ALA A 569 22.25 3.16 3.15
C ALA A 569 23.58 3.15 2.38
N ASN A 570 24.36 4.23 2.47
CA ASN A 570 25.72 4.32 1.93
C ASN A 570 25.84 3.97 0.41
N ASN A 571 24.86 4.37 -0.40
CA ASN A 571 24.79 4.15 -1.86
C ASN A 571 24.94 2.68 -2.27
N SER A 572 24.42 1.74 -1.45
CA SER A 572 24.56 0.31 -1.71
C SER A 572 26.03 -0.14 -1.81
N VAL A 573 26.98 0.69 -1.39
CA VAL A 573 28.40 0.33 -1.45
C VAL A 573 28.61 -0.69 -0.36
N ASP A 574 28.83 -1.93 -0.78
CA ASP A 574 29.25 -3.05 0.06
C ASP A 574 30.14 -2.54 1.19
N ASN A 575 29.59 -2.50 2.42
CA ASN A 575 30.31 -1.99 3.58
C ASN A 575 31.45 -2.94 4.03
N ASN A 576 31.86 -3.86 3.16
CA ASN A 576 32.87 -4.89 3.33
C ASN A 576 34.31 -4.39 3.26
N SER A 577 34.54 -3.12 2.91
CA SER A 577 35.90 -2.58 2.88
C SER A 577 36.44 -2.17 4.26
N GLY A 578 35.56 -2.07 5.26
CA GLY A 578 35.88 -1.84 6.67
C GLY A 578 35.62 -3.09 7.51
N ASP A 579 36.48 -3.32 8.49
CA ASP A 579 36.38 -4.44 9.42
C ASP A 579 35.02 -4.45 10.17
N PRO A 580 34.28 -5.58 10.19
CA PRO A 580 33.01 -5.73 10.91
C PRO A 580 33.12 -5.46 12.42
N GLU A 581 34.33 -5.51 12.99
CA GLU A 581 34.60 -5.24 14.40
C GLU A 581 34.81 -3.75 14.71
N VAL A 582 34.75 -2.86 13.69
CA VAL A 582 34.76 -1.40 13.90
C VAL A 582 33.37 -0.97 14.38
N THR A 583 33.07 -1.38 15.60
CA THR A 583 31.95 -1.01 16.48
C THR A 583 31.91 0.48 16.82
N THR A 584 32.82 1.31 16.29
CA THR A 584 33.12 2.59 16.92
C THR A 584 32.56 3.84 16.25
N THR A 585 31.78 3.73 15.17
CA THR A 585 30.97 4.87 14.74
C THR A 585 29.63 4.39 14.21
N ASP A 586 28.60 4.56 15.04
CA ASP A 586 27.15 4.60 14.78
C ASP A 586 26.77 5.61 13.66
N THR A 587 27.51 5.63 12.55
CA THR A 587 27.40 6.65 11.51
C THR A 587 27.16 6.07 10.13
N ASN A 588 27.21 4.74 9.97
CA ASN A 588 27.13 4.10 8.66
C ASN A 588 26.05 3.00 8.68
N GLY A 589 24.92 3.23 8.01
CA GLY A 589 23.88 2.21 7.85
C GLY A 589 22.50 2.65 8.35
N HIS A 590 21.77 1.68 8.89
CA HIS A 590 20.46 1.80 9.53
C HIS A 590 20.67 1.66 11.03
N SER A 591 20.58 2.75 11.79
CA SER A 591 21.05 2.77 13.18
C SER A 591 20.16 3.48 14.18
N GLY A 592 20.13 2.98 15.41
CA GLY A 592 19.36 3.55 16.53
C GLY A 592 18.46 2.50 17.16
N ASP A 593 18.15 2.69 18.43
CA ASP A 593 17.34 1.74 19.18
C ASP A 593 15.86 1.86 18.80
N ILE A 594 15.13 0.76 18.86
CA ILE A 594 13.68 0.73 18.61
C ILE A 594 12.98 0.24 19.88
N ASP A 595 12.21 1.12 20.53
CA ASP A 595 11.41 0.83 21.73
C ASP A 595 9.91 0.95 21.42
N VAL A 596 9.17 -0.16 21.46
CA VAL A 596 7.73 -0.20 21.18
C VAL A 596 6.98 -0.80 22.36
N VAL A 597 6.11 0.00 22.98
CA VAL A 597 5.38 -0.39 24.19
C VAL A 597 3.87 -0.16 24.06
N SER A 598 3.08 -1.21 24.28
CA SER A 598 1.64 -1.16 24.54
C SER A 598 1.33 -1.72 25.93
N ASN A 599 0.73 -0.90 26.81
CA ASN A 599 0.48 -1.34 28.20
C ASN A 599 -0.73 -2.29 28.32
N THR A 600 -1.82 -1.99 27.62
CA THR A 600 -3.12 -2.67 27.79
C THR A 600 -3.65 -3.30 26.50
N GLY A 601 -3.17 -2.84 25.35
CA GLY A 601 -3.60 -3.29 24.04
C GLY A 601 -2.64 -4.29 23.38
N ASP A 602 -2.98 -4.64 22.15
CA ASP A 602 -2.18 -5.50 21.29
C ASP A 602 -1.19 -4.68 20.44
N ILE A 603 -0.09 -5.30 20.04
CA ILE A 603 0.80 -4.81 18.99
C ILE A 603 0.54 -5.64 17.73
N THR A 604 0.01 -5.02 16.68
CA THR A 604 -0.40 -5.71 15.45
C THR A 604 0.18 -5.04 14.21
N PHE A 605 0.87 -5.82 13.38
CA PHE A 605 1.37 -5.40 12.08
C PHE A 605 0.83 -6.32 11.00
N ALA A 606 0.26 -5.74 9.94
CA ALA A 606 -0.14 -6.47 8.75
C ALA A 606 0.42 -5.77 7.51
N GLY A 607 1.21 -6.47 6.70
CA GLY A 607 1.74 -5.93 5.45
C GLY A 607 0.66 -5.55 4.45
N GLY A 608 -0.52 -6.15 4.59
CA GLY A 608 -1.65 -5.93 3.70
C GLY A 608 -1.45 -6.61 2.34
N GLY A 609 -2.25 -6.20 1.36
CA GLY A 609 -2.24 -6.70 0.00
C GLY A 609 -2.88 -8.08 -0.15
N VAL A 610 -3.37 -8.35 -1.35
CA VAL A 610 -4.04 -9.60 -1.76
C VAL A 610 -3.48 -10.15 -3.07
N ARG A 611 -2.56 -9.42 -3.71
CA ARG A 611 -1.72 -9.79 -4.87
C ARG A 611 -0.44 -8.97 -4.73
N GLY A 612 0.71 -9.48 -5.15
CA GLY A 612 1.91 -8.66 -5.32
C GLY A 612 3.24 -9.26 -4.89
N PHE A 613 4.30 -8.49 -5.16
CA PHE A 613 5.67 -8.78 -4.76
C PHE A 613 6.04 -8.00 -3.49
N GLY A 614 6.65 -8.67 -2.52
CA GLY A 614 7.23 -8.01 -1.35
C GLY A 614 6.19 -7.46 -0.37
N LEU A 615 5.23 -8.29 0.02
CA LEU A 615 4.27 -7.97 1.08
C LEU A 615 4.94 -8.24 2.42
N TYR A 616 4.99 -7.28 3.35
CA TYR A 616 5.58 -7.60 4.66
C TYR A 616 5.09 -6.76 5.83
N ALA A 617 5.14 -7.39 7.00
CA ALA A 617 5.03 -6.74 8.29
C ALA A 617 6.39 -6.82 8.98
N GLN A 618 6.99 -5.68 9.29
CA GLN A 618 8.29 -5.65 9.97
C GLN A 618 8.37 -4.64 11.11
N LEU A 619 9.04 -5.05 12.19
CA LEU A 619 9.56 -4.12 13.20
C LEU A 619 11.06 -4.36 13.27
N GLY A 620 11.83 -3.37 12.82
CA GLY A 620 13.28 -3.45 12.71
C GLY A 620 13.85 -2.67 11.53
N HIS A 621 15.17 -2.65 11.47
CA HIS A 621 15.96 -1.78 10.59
C HIS A 621 15.92 -2.14 9.11
N GLY A 622 15.65 -3.40 8.76
CA GLY A 622 15.76 -3.89 7.39
C GLY A 622 14.50 -3.69 6.53
N GLY A 623 14.23 -4.68 5.69
CA GLY A 623 13.18 -4.62 4.69
C GLY A 623 13.52 -5.43 3.45
N ILE A 624 13.07 -4.98 2.28
CA ILE A 624 13.37 -5.63 1.01
C ILE A 624 14.43 -4.82 0.30
N GLY A 625 15.59 -5.40 0.00
CA GLY A 625 16.64 -4.70 -0.74
C GLY A 625 17.25 -3.54 0.04
N THR A 626 17.28 -3.59 1.37
CA THR A 626 17.84 -2.53 2.22
C THR A 626 19.28 -2.86 2.57
N ASN A 627 20.24 -2.35 1.81
CA ASN A 627 21.66 -2.61 2.05
C ASN A 627 22.26 -1.61 3.06
N GLY A 628 23.28 -2.05 3.80
CA GLY A 628 23.96 -1.27 4.84
C GLY A 628 24.06 -2.04 6.15
N ASN A 629 24.88 -1.57 7.10
CA ASN A 629 24.89 -2.16 8.45
C ASN A 629 23.62 -1.80 9.20
N HIS A 630 23.07 -2.73 9.97
CA HIS A 630 21.86 -2.53 10.76
C HIS A 630 22.21 -2.70 12.23
N ASN A 631 22.10 -1.65 13.03
CA ASN A 631 22.53 -1.67 14.42
C ASN A 631 21.57 -0.95 15.37
N GLY A 632 21.47 -1.46 16.59
CA GLY A 632 20.63 -0.89 17.64
C GLY A 632 19.76 -1.96 18.27
N ASP A 633 19.46 -1.80 19.56
CA ASP A 633 18.65 -2.75 20.29
C ASP A 633 17.17 -2.61 19.89
N ILE A 634 16.45 -3.72 19.88
CA ILE A 634 15.01 -3.75 19.59
C ILE A 634 14.28 -4.29 20.81
N SER A 635 13.46 -3.45 21.43
CA SER A 635 12.63 -3.76 22.59
C SER A 635 11.15 -3.64 22.21
N VAL A 636 10.39 -4.72 22.38
CA VAL A 636 8.96 -4.75 22.07
C VAL A 636 8.18 -5.35 23.23
N GLU A 637 7.29 -4.56 23.82
CA GLU A 637 6.49 -4.96 24.98
C GLU A 637 4.99 -4.71 24.73
N ALA A 638 4.19 -5.78 24.71
CA ALA A 638 2.73 -5.72 24.84
C ALA A 638 2.34 -6.26 26.22
N THR A 639 2.39 -5.43 27.27
CA THR A 639 2.36 -5.89 28.68
C THR A 639 1.15 -6.74 29.04
N ALA A 640 -0.04 -6.42 28.48
CA ALA A 640 -1.27 -7.19 28.70
C ALA A 640 -1.82 -7.85 27.42
N GLY A 641 -1.31 -7.48 26.25
CA GLY A 641 -1.82 -7.90 24.95
C GLY A 641 -0.99 -8.96 24.25
N ASN A 642 -1.35 -9.18 22.99
CA ASN A 642 -0.67 -10.02 22.03
C ASN A 642 0.31 -9.21 21.18
N ILE A 643 1.29 -9.90 20.63
CA ILE A 643 2.14 -9.38 19.55
C ILE A 643 1.84 -10.20 18.29
N ASN A 644 1.30 -9.57 17.25
CA ASN A 644 0.84 -10.22 16.03
C ASN A 644 1.47 -9.59 14.79
N PHE A 645 2.16 -10.40 13.98
CA PHE A 645 2.71 -9.99 12.69
C PHE A 645 2.16 -10.86 11.55
N LEU A 646 1.65 -10.22 10.50
CA LEU A 646 1.12 -10.86 9.31
C LEU A 646 1.74 -10.27 8.05
N GLY A 647 2.51 -11.05 7.30
CA GLY A 647 3.24 -10.58 6.12
C GLY A 647 2.36 -10.13 4.95
N GLY A 648 1.15 -10.67 4.81
CA GLY A 648 0.21 -10.32 3.75
C GLY A 648 -0.79 -11.44 3.46
N PHE A 649 -1.85 -11.15 2.71
CA PHE A 649 -2.92 -12.10 2.37
C PHE A 649 -2.76 -12.68 0.94
N ASP A 650 -3.38 -13.85 0.72
CA ASP A 650 -3.63 -14.57 -0.55
C ASP A 650 -2.69 -14.29 -1.73
N ASN A 651 -1.77 -15.22 -2.00
CA ASN A 651 -0.93 -15.16 -3.20
C ASN A 651 -1.65 -15.73 -4.45
N PHE A 652 -2.56 -14.97 -5.06
CA PHE A 652 -3.24 -15.37 -6.31
C PHE A 652 -2.28 -15.41 -7.52
N ASP A 653 -2.42 -16.40 -8.41
CA ASP A 653 -1.51 -16.78 -9.53
C ASP A 653 -1.23 -15.69 -10.59
N ALA A 654 -0.53 -14.62 -10.24
CA ALA A 654 0.38 -13.95 -11.15
C ALA A 654 1.63 -14.84 -11.32
N ASN A 655 2.07 -15.04 -12.57
CA ASN A 655 3.37 -15.57 -13.02
C ASN A 655 4.40 -16.00 -11.93
N ASN A 656 5.04 -17.17 -12.12
CA ASN A 656 6.05 -17.82 -11.23
C ASN A 656 7.26 -16.96 -10.76
N VAL A 657 7.31 -15.68 -11.10
CA VAL A 657 8.43 -14.77 -10.86
C VAL A 657 8.18 -13.94 -9.60
N GLU A 658 8.16 -14.61 -8.43
CA GLU A 658 8.40 -13.95 -7.12
C GLU A 658 7.13 -13.40 -6.43
N LYS A 659 6.48 -14.21 -5.60
CA LYS A 659 5.61 -13.72 -4.53
C LYS A 659 6.28 -14.05 -3.23
N ARG A 660 6.51 -13.04 -2.40
CA ARG A 660 7.27 -13.12 -1.15
C ARG A 660 6.49 -12.33 -0.12
N ALA A 661 5.89 -13.04 0.83
CA ALA A 661 5.27 -12.43 1.99
C ALA A 661 6.08 -12.78 3.24
N TYR A 662 6.31 -11.82 4.14
CA TYR A 662 6.99 -12.15 5.40
C TYR A 662 6.57 -11.32 6.60
N ALA A 663 6.64 -11.96 7.77
CA ALA A 663 6.49 -11.33 9.07
C ALA A 663 7.84 -11.39 9.77
N LEU A 664 8.40 -10.25 10.14
CA LEU A 664 9.73 -10.17 10.77
C LEU A 664 9.77 -9.20 11.94
N LEU A 665 10.38 -9.61 13.05
CA LEU A 665 10.83 -8.70 14.09
C LEU A 665 12.34 -8.88 14.23
N GLY A 666 13.09 -7.84 13.87
CA GLY A 666 14.55 -7.86 13.86
C GLY A 666 15.15 -7.11 12.67
N HIS A 667 16.48 -7.11 12.62
CA HIS A 667 17.26 -6.29 11.68
C HIS A 667 17.21 -6.78 10.23
N GLY A 668 16.86 -8.03 9.96
CA GLY A 668 17.01 -8.62 8.64
C GLY A 668 15.89 -8.28 7.64
N GLY A 669 15.57 -9.23 6.75
CA GLY A 669 14.57 -9.02 5.69
C GLY A 669 14.80 -9.89 4.47
N HIS A 670 14.66 -9.32 3.28
CA HIS A 670 14.85 -10.02 2.02
C HIS A 670 15.87 -9.32 1.10
N ALA A 671 16.89 -10.07 0.66
CA ALA A 671 17.93 -9.63 -0.28
C ALA A 671 18.66 -8.37 0.17
N MET A 672 19.28 -8.44 1.34
CA MET A 672 20.03 -7.33 1.94
C MET A 672 21.45 -7.75 2.31
N THR A 673 22.36 -6.79 2.34
CA THR A 673 23.75 -6.96 2.78
C THR A 673 24.10 -6.01 3.92
N GLY A 674 25.03 -6.43 4.78
CA GLY A 674 25.57 -5.63 5.87
C GLY A 674 25.69 -6.42 7.17
N ASN A 675 26.33 -5.85 8.19
CA ASN A 675 26.37 -6.48 9.52
C ASN A 675 25.12 -6.10 10.32
N LEU A 676 24.56 -7.05 11.05
CA LEU A 676 23.33 -6.91 11.82
C LEU A 676 23.67 -7.12 13.30
N GLU A 677 23.50 -6.09 14.11
CA GLU A 677 23.92 -6.07 15.51
C GLU A 677 22.86 -5.44 16.41
N GLY A 678 22.66 -6.00 17.60
CA GLY A 678 21.77 -5.46 18.61
C GLY A 678 20.97 -6.56 19.28
N ASP A 679 20.70 -6.37 20.56
CA ASP A 679 19.88 -7.30 21.31
C ASP A 679 18.40 -7.11 20.91
N ILE A 680 17.65 -8.21 20.91
CA ILE A 680 16.23 -8.23 20.62
C ILE A 680 15.51 -8.77 21.85
N ASP A 681 14.69 -7.94 22.49
CA ASP A 681 13.86 -8.31 23.65
C ASP A 681 12.37 -8.16 23.30
N VAL A 682 11.60 -9.23 23.49
CA VAL A 682 10.19 -9.30 23.14
C VAL A 682 9.38 -9.85 24.30
N ILE A 683 8.41 -9.08 24.77
CA ILE A 683 7.55 -9.43 25.90
C ILE A 683 6.09 -9.26 25.49
N ALA A 684 5.32 -10.36 25.51
CA ALA A 684 3.86 -10.32 25.36
C ALA A 684 3.19 -10.82 26.65
N GLY A 685 2.21 -10.07 27.13
CA GLY A 685 1.34 -10.47 28.25
C GLY A 685 0.48 -11.68 27.93
N GLN A 686 0.17 -11.87 26.65
CA GLN A 686 -0.52 -13.03 26.08
C GLN A 686 0.38 -13.74 25.08
N SER A 687 0.00 -13.83 23.79
CA SER A 687 0.71 -14.64 22.78
C SER A 687 1.62 -13.81 21.87
N VAL A 688 2.60 -14.47 21.28
CA VAL A 688 3.45 -13.95 20.19
C VAL A 688 3.17 -14.76 18.92
N ASN A 689 2.61 -14.13 17.88
CA ASN A 689 2.20 -14.80 16.66
C ASN A 689 2.81 -14.13 15.42
N PHE A 690 3.50 -14.91 14.59
CA PHE A 690 4.05 -14.47 13.32
C PHE A 690 3.55 -15.37 12.19
N SER A 691 2.97 -14.77 11.16
CA SER A 691 2.56 -15.46 9.93
C SER A 691 3.19 -14.79 8.72
N GLY A 692 4.05 -15.50 8.00
CA GLY A 692 4.62 -15.04 6.74
C GLY A 692 3.58 -14.90 5.62
N GLY A 693 2.34 -15.33 5.86
CA GLY A 693 1.23 -15.21 4.93
C GLY A 693 0.26 -16.37 5.08
N VAL A 694 -1.03 -16.10 4.98
CA VAL A 694 -2.05 -17.14 4.97
C VAL A 694 -2.17 -17.65 3.53
N VAL A 695 -1.92 -18.94 3.32
CA VAL A 695 -2.27 -19.61 2.06
C VAL A 695 -3.66 -20.20 2.23
N ASP A 696 -4.69 -19.36 2.44
CA ASP A 696 -6.05 -19.87 2.44
C ASP A 696 -6.55 -19.90 1.00
N SER A 697 -6.31 -21.02 0.32
CA SER A 697 -6.90 -21.25 -1.00
C SER A 697 -8.39 -21.59 -0.91
N SER A 698 -9.11 -21.12 0.10
CA SER A 698 -10.52 -21.40 0.29
C SER A 698 -11.28 -21.05 -0.99
N ALA A 699 -11.79 -22.08 -1.66
CA ALA A 699 -12.66 -21.95 -2.81
C ALA A 699 -13.92 -21.12 -2.49
N SER A 700 -14.25 -20.88 -1.21
CA SER A 700 -15.36 -20.00 -0.81
C SER A 700 -15.04 -18.51 -0.88
N LEU A 701 -13.74 -18.13 -0.85
CA LEU A 701 -13.29 -16.73 -0.94
C LEU A 701 -13.07 -16.27 -2.38
N VAL A 702 -12.95 -17.20 -3.33
CA VAL A 702 -13.01 -16.89 -4.76
C VAL A 702 -14.47 -16.77 -5.14
N PRO A 703 -15.00 -15.56 -5.45
CA PRO A 703 -16.37 -15.47 -5.94
C PRO A 703 -16.47 -16.32 -7.20
N PHE A 704 -17.52 -17.14 -7.32
CA PHE A 704 -17.77 -18.01 -8.49
C PHE A 704 -17.57 -17.32 -9.86
N ALA A 705 -17.69 -15.99 -9.89
CA ALA A 705 -17.49 -15.15 -11.06
C ALA A 705 -16.03 -14.96 -11.53
N ALA A 706 -15.02 -15.44 -10.78
CA ALA A 706 -13.63 -15.42 -11.23
C ALA A 706 -13.29 -16.59 -12.19
N HIS A 707 -14.20 -17.53 -12.41
CA HIS A 707 -14.07 -18.59 -13.42
C HIS A 707 -14.38 -18.03 -14.82
N VAL A 708 -13.61 -17.04 -15.26
CA VAL A 708 -13.60 -16.63 -16.66
C VAL A 708 -12.78 -17.67 -17.44
N TYR A 709 -13.50 -18.61 -18.05
CA TYR A 709 -12.94 -19.53 -19.02
C TYR A 709 -12.37 -18.74 -20.20
N VAL A 710 -11.05 -18.54 -20.25
CA VAL A 710 -10.39 -18.08 -21.47
C VAL A 710 -10.35 -19.26 -22.44
N LEU A 711 -11.37 -19.35 -23.28
CA LEU A 711 -11.61 -20.48 -24.18
C LEU A 711 -11.06 -20.29 -25.59
N THR A 712 -9.94 -19.58 -25.74
CA THR A 712 -9.45 -19.18 -27.08
C THR A 712 -8.24 -19.94 -27.59
N ARG A 713 -7.81 -21.05 -26.95
CA ARG A 713 -6.78 -21.92 -27.56
C ARG A 713 -7.01 -23.41 -27.33
N THR A 714 -7.22 -24.12 -28.44
CA THR A 714 -7.14 -25.59 -28.50
C THR A 714 -5.76 -26.02 -27.99
N GLY A 715 -5.74 -26.70 -26.84
CA GLY A 715 -4.52 -27.23 -26.21
C GLY A 715 -4.09 -26.57 -24.90
N ASN A 716 -4.82 -25.58 -24.35
CA ASN A 716 -4.48 -24.91 -23.10
C ASN A 716 -5.59 -24.91 -22.03
N GLN A 717 -6.35 -26.02 -21.94
CA GLN A 717 -7.58 -26.09 -21.14
C GLN A 717 -7.44 -26.54 -19.69
N ASP A 718 -6.22 -26.74 -19.19
CA ASP A 718 -5.99 -27.21 -17.81
C ASP A 718 -5.33 -26.15 -16.91
N GLU A 719 -5.05 -24.94 -17.43
CA GLU A 719 -4.30 -23.92 -16.68
C GLU A 719 -5.19 -22.98 -15.84
N ASN A 720 -6.50 -22.85 -16.14
CA ASN A 720 -7.41 -21.96 -15.40
C ASN A 720 -8.20 -22.64 -14.27
N HIS A 721 -8.21 -23.97 -14.18
CA HIS A 721 -9.11 -24.70 -13.28
C HIS A 721 -8.49 -25.15 -11.95
N ARG A 722 -7.21 -24.91 -11.72
CA ARG A 722 -6.57 -25.22 -10.44
C ARG A 722 -5.79 -24.03 -9.96
N ASN A 723 -6.42 -23.30 -9.05
CA ASN A 723 -5.92 -22.22 -8.24
C ASN A 723 -4.58 -22.62 -7.57
N ARG A 724 -3.45 -22.46 -8.28
CA ARG A 724 -2.12 -22.80 -7.75
C ARG A 724 -1.56 -21.60 -7.00
N ASN A 725 -2.04 -21.41 -5.77
CA ASN A 725 -1.33 -20.56 -4.81
C ASN A 725 0.08 -21.12 -4.62
N GLN A 726 1.10 -20.43 -5.17
CA GLN A 726 2.51 -20.72 -4.91
C GLN A 726 3.05 -19.61 -4.00
N GLY A 727 2.96 -19.83 -2.69
CA GLY A 727 3.71 -19.03 -1.72
C GLY A 727 5.17 -19.49 -1.69
N ARG A 728 6.00 -18.96 -2.58
CA ARG A 728 7.44 -19.22 -2.52
C ARG A 728 8.07 -18.29 -1.49
N GLN A 729 9.06 -18.77 -0.75
CA GLN A 729 9.87 -17.89 0.11
C GLN A 729 9.06 -17.09 1.15
N ASN A 730 7.88 -17.55 1.54
CA ASN A 730 7.15 -16.91 2.64
C ASN A 730 7.84 -17.24 3.96
N PHE A 731 8.02 -16.28 4.86
CA PHE A 731 8.65 -16.60 6.14
C PHE A 731 8.12 -15.81 7.33
N ALA A 732 8.18 -16.44 8.49
CA ALA A 732 7.92 -15.83 9.78
C ALA A 732 9.21 -15.91 10.59
N GLN A 733 9.75 -14.76 11.02
CA GLN A 733 11.00 -14.75 11.76
C GLN A 733 11.02 -13.73 12.90
N LEU A 734 11.69 -14.12 14.00
CA LEU A 734 12.17 -13.20 15.02
C LEU A 734 13.69 -13.37 15.14
N GLY A 735 14.44 -12.31 14.83
CA GLY A 735 15.89 -12.32 14.84
C GLY A 735 16.50 -11.55 13.65
N HIS A 736 17.82 -11.67 13.51
CA HIS A 736 18.57 -10.84 12.56
C HIS A 736 18.51 -11.32 11.11
N GLY A 737 18.09 -12.53 10.78
CA GLY A 737 18.24 -13.01 9.39
C GLY A 737 17.03 -12.81 8.48
N GLY A 738 16.79 -13.78 7.60
CA GLY A 738 15.76 -13.68 6.56
C GLY A 738 16.18 -14.42 5.31
N ILE A 739 15.78 -13.93 4.15
CA ILE A 739 16.08 -14.55 2.86
C ILE A 739 17.17 -13.77 2.13
N ASN A 740 18.24 -14.45 1.71
CA ASN A 740 19.37 -13.80 1.01
C ASN A 740 19.97 -12.64 1.82
N VAL A 741 20.21 -12.86 3.12
CA VAL A 741 20.77 -11.85 4.04
C VAL A 741 22.27 -12.12 4.23
N TYR A 742 23.12 -11.20 3.80
CA TYR A 742 24.57 -11.35 3.82
C TYR A 742 25.23 -10.47 4.89
N GLY A 743 26.17 -11.05 5.64
CA GLY A 743 26.96 -10.35 6.65
C GLY A 743 26.89 -11.02 8.03
N ASP A 744 27.63 -10.45 8.99
CA ASP A 744 27.71 -10.98 10.36
C ASP A 744 26.42 -10.60 11.12
N LYS A 745 25.88 -11.50 11.94
CA LYS A 745 24.68 -11.29 12.76
C LYS A 745 24.99 -11.53 14.24
N THR A 746 24.78 -10.55 15.08
CA THR A 746 25.15 -10.62 16.49
C THR A 746 24.11 -9.96 17.41
N GLY A 747 23.96 -10.48 18.62
CA GLY A 747 23.05 -9.94 19.63
C GLY A 747 22.23 -11.04 20.29
N ASN A 748 21.85 -10.84 21.54
CA ASN A 748 20.99 -11.77 22.26
C ASN A 748 19.55 -11.64 21.76
N ILE A 749 18.81 -12.74 21.78
CA ILE A 749 17.39 -12.77 21.43
C ILE A 749 16.63 -13.35 22.61
N THR A 750 15.80 -12.54 23.26
CA THR A 750 14.96 -12.92 24.40
C THR A 750 13.50 -12.76 24.02
N VAL A 751 12.71 -13.82 24.21
CA VAL A 751 11.28 -13.79 23.93
C VAL A 751 10.52 -14.40 25.11
N THR A 752 9.62 -13.62 25.69
CA THR A 752 8.71 -14.04 26.75
C THR A 752 7.26 -13.83 26.33
N ALA A 753 6.45 -14.88 26.39
CA ALA A 753 5.01 -14.80 26.20
C ALA A 753 4.26 -15.31 27.45
N GLY A 754 3.14 -14.68 27.77
CA GLY A 754 2.20 -15.19 28.76
C GLY A 754 1.60 -16.53 28.34
N ASP A 755 1.21 -16.65 27.08
CA ASP A 755 0.54 -17.81 26.51
C ASP A 755 1.41 -18.50 25.43
N ASP A 756 0.92 -18.56 24.18
CA ASP A 756 1.55 -19.29 23.08
C ASP A 756 2.62 -18.45 22.36
N ILE A 757 3.59 -19.13 21.75
CA ILE A 757 4.51 -18.55 20.77
C ILE A 757 4.38 -19.35 19.49
N ASP A 758 3.88 -18.74 18.42
CA ASP A 758 3.60 -19.39 17.15
C ASP A 758 4.24 -18.66 15.97
N PHE A 759 5.05 -19.37 15.20
CA PHE A 759 5.62 -18.89 13.94
C PHE A 759 5.17 -19.79 12.80
N SER A 760 4.56 -19.22 11.77
CA SER A 760 4.13 -19.91 10.55
C SER A 760 4.71 -19.23 9.31
N GLY A 761 5.60 -19.91 8.59
CA GLY A 761 6.16 -19.43 7.33
C GLY A 761 5.20 -19.49 6.14
N GLY A 762 3.94 -19.89 6.37
CA GLY A 762 2.95 -20.20 5.35
C GLY A 762 2.54 -21.66 5.45
N ASN A 763 1.24 -21.90 5.65
CA ASN A 763 0.71 -23.23 5.85
C ASN A 763 0.31 -23.84 4.51
N LEU A 764 0.91 -24.97 4.11
CA LEU A 764 0.46 -25.71 2.94
C LEU A 764 -0.84 -26.44 3.29
N LEU A 765 -1.99 -25.88 2.88
CA LEU A 765 -3.23 -26.67 2.85
C LEU A 765 -3.02 -27.82 1.87
N VAL A 766 -2.92 -29.04 2.40
CA VAL A 766 -2.79 -30.26 1.61
C VAL A 766 -3.90 -30.27 0.57
N ARG A 767 -3.54 -30.25 -0.72
CA ARG A 767 -4.51 -30.38 -1.81
C ARG A 767 -5.26 -31.70 -1.64
N GLU A 768 -6.57 -31.69 -1.90
CA GLU A 768 -7.42 -32.90 -1.87
C GLU A 768 -6.89 -34.05 -2.76
N ASN A 769 -6.02 -33.73 -3.71
CA ASN A 769 -5.52 -34.63 -4.75
C ASN A 769 -4.17 -35.29 -4.39
N GLY A 770 -3.50 -34.89 -3.31
CA GLY A 770 -2.19 -35.42 -2.93
C GLY A 770 -1.02 -35.04 -3.85
N GLU A 771 -1.21 -34.14 -4.81
CA GLU A 771 -0.14 -33.60 -5.65
C GLU A 771 0.59 -32.46 -4.93
N SER A 772 1.81 -32.73 -4.45
CA SER A 772 2.72 -31.70 -3.92
C SER A 772 3.42 -30.99 -5.09
N ASP A 773 2.77 -29.99 -5.67
CA ASP A 773 3.52 -29.02 -6.47
C ASP A 773 4.44 -28.20 -5.54
N ASN A 774 5.53 -27.64 -6.07
CA ASN A 774 6.53 -26.80 -5.35
C ASN A 774 5.97 -25.48 -4.76
N SER A 775 4.71 -25.44 -4.34
CA SER A 775 3.97 -24.25 -3.92
C SER A 775 4.42 -23.63 -2.60
N SER A 776 5.23 -24.32 -1.78
CA SER A 776 5.84 -23.80 -0.54
C SER A 776 7.38 -23.78 -0.59
N ASN A 777 7.97 -23.79 -1.80
CA ASN A 777 9.43 -23.84 -1.92
C ASN A 777 10.07 -22.68 -1.15
N LEU A 778 10.90 -23.04 -0.15
CA LEU A 778 11.71 -22.14 0.67
C LEU A 778 10.94 -21.36 1.74
N SER A 779 9.71 -21.76 2.06
CA SER A 779 9.00 -21.20 3.21
C SER A 779 9.56 -21.70 4.53
N PHE A 780 9.74 -20.81 5.52
CA PHE A 780 10.25 -21.21 6.83
C PHE A 780 9.71 -20.36 7.98
N ALA A 781 9.74 -20.93 9.17
CA ALA A 781 9.50 -20.26 10.44
C ALA A 781 10.78 -20.36 11.27
N GLN A 782 11.28 -19.25 11.82
CA GLN A 782 12.53 -19.24 12.57
C GLN A 782 12.52 -18.25 13.74
N LEU A 783 13.17 -18.66 14.83
CA LEU A 783 13.69 -17.75 15.84
C LEU A 783 15.21 -17.87 15.84
N GLY A 784 15.93 -16.76 15.64
CA GLY A 784 17.40 -16.72 15.64
C GLY A 784 18.02 -15.86 14.52
N HIS A 785 19.36 -15.86 14.47
CA HIS A 785 20.17 -15.02 13.58
C HIS A 785 20.20 -15.48 12.11
N GLY A 786 19.89 -16.76 11.85
CA GLY A 786 20.00 -17.38 10.52
C GLY A 786 18.83 -17.08 9.59
N GLY A 787 18.70 -17.86 8.52
CA GLY A 787 17.62 -17.71 7.55
C GLY A 787 17.92 -18.50 6.28
N TYR A 788 17.02 -18.46 5.30
CA TYR A 788 17.24 -19.13 4.04
C TYR A 788 18.23 -18.35 3.17
N PHE A 789 19.35 -18.98 2.79
CA PHE A 789 20.48 -18.30 2.17
C PHE A 789 20.99 -17.08 2.98
N SER A 790 20.96 -17.17 4.31
CA SER A 790 21.64 -16.21 5.19
C SER A 790 23.10 -16.60 5.32
N TRP A 791 24.00 -15.87 4.67
CA TRP A 791 25.42 -16.22 4.58
C TRP A 791 26.26 -15.16 5.28
N ARG A 792 27.46 -15.57 5.71
CA ARG A 792 28.51 -14.59 5.97
C ARG A 792 29.02 -14.05 4.64
N HIS A 793 29.28 -12.76 4.55
CA HIS A 793 29.91 -12.19 3.36
C HIS A 793 31.36 -12.69 3.23
N TYR A 794 31.76 -13.11 2.03
CA TYR A 794 33.09 -13.68 1.77
C TYR A 794 34.15 -12.58 1.81
N ARG A 795 34.93 -12.52 2.90
CA ARG A 795 36.04 -11.56 3.05
C ARG A 795 37.21 -11.95 2.17
N ASN A 796 37.26 -11.49 0.91
CA ASN A 796 38.43 -11.73 0.07
C ASN A 796 39.19 -10.44 -0.24
N ASN A 797 39.99 -9.99 0.73
CA ASN A 797 41.11 -9.06 0.47
C ASN A 797 42.22 -9.69 -0.40
N ILE A 798 42.07 -10.94 -0.83
CA ILE A 798 42.87 -11.55 -1.89
C ILE A 798 42.06 -11.43 -3.18
N ASN A 799 42.07 -10.26 -3.78
CA ASN A 799 41.60 -10.12 -5.14
C ASN A 799 42.62 -10.82 -6.06
N PRO A 800 42.36 -12.03 -6.62
CA PRO A 800 43.28 -12.62 -7.58
C PRO A 800 43.42 -11.63 -8.74
N ALA A 801 44.66 -11.31 -9.12
CA ALA A 801 44.94 -10.29 -10.13
C ALA A 801 44.08 -10.51 -11.39
N GLY A 802 43.03 -9.70 -11.56
CA GLY A 802 42.09 -9.80 -12.68
C GLY A 802 40.60 -9.78 -12.32
N ALA A 803 40.19 -10.01 -11.06
CA ALA A 803 38.78 -9.85 -10.67
C ALA A 803 38.50 -8.37 -10.33
N THR A 804 37.56 -7.76 -11.05
CA THR A 804 37.24 -6.33 -10.91
C THR A 804 36.16 -6.04 -9.87
N GLN A 805 35.46 -7.06 -9.37
CA GLN A 805 34.43 -6.98 -8.34
C GLN A 805 34.50 -8.24 -7.46
N ALA A 806 34.33 -8.08 -6.15
CA ALA A 806 34.44 -9.17 -5.18
C ALA A 806 33.21 -10.11 -5.17
N ASP A 807 32.12 -9.71 -5.84
CA ASP A 807 30.80 -10.33 -5.64
C ASP A 807 30.11 -10.80 -6.94
N ASP A 808 30.88 -11.02 -8.02
CA ASP A 808 30.31 -11.63 -9.24
C ASP A 808 30.15 -13.15 -9.04
N PHE A 809 29.14 -13.54 -8.24
CA PHE A 809 28.67 -14.92 -8.07
C PHE A 809 28.08 -15.51 -9.37
N ASN A 810 28.11 -14.80 -10.51
CA ASN A 810 27.77 -15.38 -11.82
C ASN A 810 28.89 -16.26 -12.41
N VAL A 811 30.05 -16.38 -11.75
CA VAL A 811 31.16 -17.26 -12.18
C VAL A 811 31.08 -18.65 -11.50
N TYR A 812 29.89 -19.28 -11.51
CA TYR A 812 29.66 -20.62 -10.92
C TYR A 812 29.48 -21.74 -11.96
N ASP A 813 29.97 -21.57 -13.19
CA ASP A 813 29.96 -22.64 -14.19
C ASP A 813 31.30 -23.42 -14.11
N GLY A 814 31.35 -24.51 -13.32
CA GLY A 814 32.47 -25.48 -13.39
C GLY A 814 33.05 -26.08 -12.09
N LEU A 815 32.36 -26.10 -10.95
CA LEU A 815 32.87 -26.79 -9.75
C LEU A 815 32.47 -28.28 -9.74
N ASP A 816 33.46 -29.15 -9.95
CA ASP A 816 33.34 -30.61 -10.09
C ASP A 816 33.16 -31.40 -8.77
N GLY A 817 32.73 -30.73 -7.70
CA GLY A 817 32.44 -31.38 -6.42
C GLY A 817 33.65 -31.96 -5.68
N THR A 818 34.89 -31.64 -6.07
CA THR A 818 36.10 -32.15 -5.40
C THR A 818 36.86 -31.12 -4.54
N GLY A 819 36.32 -29.91 -4.37
CA GLY A 819 36.89 -28.87 -3.50
C GLY A 819 36.70 -29.15 -2.01
N SER A 820 37.79 -29.07 -1.23
CA SER A 820 37.82 -29.17 0.23
C SER A 820 36.81 -28.22 0.91
N LEU A 821 36.20 -28.65 2.02
CA LEU A 821 35.41 -27.80 2.94
C LEU A 821 36.16 -26.48 3.21
N PHE A 822 35.72 -25.39 2.59
CA PHE A 822 36.26 -24.05 2.81
C PHE A 822 35.69 -23.51 4.12
N TRP A 823 36.43 -23.69 5.21
CA TRP A 823 36.27 -22.81 6.37
C TRP A 823 36.90 -21.47 6.02
N PRO A 824 36.16 -20.35 6.04
CA PRO A 824 36.77 -19.04 5.84
C PRO A 824 37.82 -18.83 6.95
N LEU A 825 39.06 -18.55 6.54
CA LEU A 825 40.14 -18.19 7.43
C LEU A 825 40.25 -16.66 7.49
N ASP A 826 40.56 -16.09 8.65
CA ASP A 826 40.91 -14.67 8.75
C ASP A 826 42.24 -14.38 8.03
N SER A 827 42.63 -13.09 7.97
CA SER A 827 43.94 -12.67 7.42
C SER A 827 45.15 -13.24 8.17
N SER A 828 44.93 -13.88 9.33
CA SER A 828 45.92 -14.55 10.16
C SER A 828 45.91 -16.08 10.03
N GLY A 829 45.04 -16.64 9.19
CA GLY A 829 44.92 -18.09 8.97
C GLY A 829 44.16 -18.84 10.07
N ASN A 830 43.46 -18.15 10.98
CA ASN A 830 42.62 -18.79 11.97
C ASN A 830 41.24 -19.10 11.36
N PRO A 831 40.62 -20.24 11.73
CA PRO A 831 39.21 -20.46 11.46
C PRO A 831 38.43 -19.29 12.04
N LEU A 832 37.73 -18.56 11.18
CA LEU A 832 36.77 -17.60 11.66
C LEU A 832 35.61 -18.38 12.27
N TYR A 833 35.52 -18.37 13.60
CA TYR A 833 34.32 -18.79 14.30
C TYR A 833 33.13 -17.93 13.81
N ASP A 834 31.95 -18.54 13.81
CA ASP A 834 30.75 -18.16 13.07
C ASP A 834 30.43 -16.66 13.07
N GLY A 835 30.00 -16.14 11.91
CA GLY A 835 29.43 -14.79 11.81
C GLY A 835 28.02 -14.71 12.40
N PHE A 836 27.69 -15.56 13.38
CA PHE A 836 26.38 -15.67 14.02
C PHE A 836 26.63 -15.89 15.51
N SER A 837 26.36 -14.90 16.36
CA SER A 837 26.64 -15.03 17.80
C SER A 837 25.61 -14.33 18.68
N GLY A 838 25.29 -14.93 19.82
CA GLY A 838 24.36 -14.38 20.80
C GLY A 838 23.54 -15.49 21.42
N ASP A 839 23.11 -15.27 22.67
CA ASP A 839 22.25 -16.24 23.35
C ASP A 839 20.81 -16.09 22.86
N ILE A 840 20.10 -17.22 22.80
CA ILE A 840 18.68 -17.26 22.45
C ILE A 840 17.92 -17.83 23.65
N GLU A 841 17.05 -17.01 24.26
CA GLU A 841 16.16 -17.41 25.34
C GLU A 841 14.69 -17.30 24.90
N LEU A 842 13.94 -18.39 25.09
CA LEU A 842 12.53 -18.48 24.75
C LEU A 842 11.74 -19.00 25.95
N LYS A 843 10.67 -18.30 26.32
CA LYS A 843 9.87 -18.62 27.50
C LYS A 843 8.38 -18.38 27.27
N THR A 844 7.58 -19.40 27.50
CA THR A 844 6.12 -19.29 27.67
C THR A 844 5.76 -19.48 29.15
N LEU A 845 4.80 -18.71 29.67
CA LEU A 845 4.29 -18.91 31.04
C LEU A 845 3.18 -19.97 31.09
N ALA A 846 2.33 -20.00 30.07
CA ALA A 846 1.17 -20.86 29.95
C ALA A 846 0.81 -21.12 28.48
N GLY A 847 1.67 -21.79 27.72
CA GLY A 847 1.36 -22.10 26.32
C GLY A 847 2.40 -22.96 25.63
N ASP A 848 2.12 -23.31 24.39
CA ASP A 848 3.02 -24.05 23.52
C ASP A 848 3.94 -23.11 22.73
N VAL A 849 5.09 -23.66 22.34
CA VAL A 849 5.95 -23.07 21.33
C VAL A 849 5.80 -23.87 20.04
N ARG A 850 5.38 -23.21 18.95
CA ARG A 850 5.12 -23.83 17.65
C ARG A 850 5.89 -23.11 16.53
N PHE A 851 6.49 -23.90 15.67
CA PHE A 851 7.12 -23.44 14.44
C PHE A 851 6.62 -24.30 13.28
N THR A 852 5.98 -23.67 12.30
CA THR A 852 5.43 -24.33 11.11
C THR A 852 6.12 -23.75 9.87
N GLY A 853 7.06 -24.51 9.30
CA GLY A 853 7.55 -24.28 7.93
C GLY A 853 6.73 -25.12 6.96
N GLY A 854 6.31 -24.54 5.84
CA GLY A 854 5.38 -25.15 4.88
C GLY A 854 5.92 -26.30 4.04
#